data_AF-A0A9D6RQ47-F1
#
_entry.id   AF-A0A9D6RQ47-F1
#
_cell.length_a   1.000
_cell.length_b   1.000
_cell.length_c   1.000
_cell.angle_alpha   90.00
_cell.angle_beta   90.00
_cell.angle_gamma   90.00
#
_symmetry.space_group_name_H-M   'P 1'
#
loop_
_entity.id
_entity.type
_entity.pdbx_description
1 polymer ?
#
loop_
_entity_poly.entity_id
_entity_poly.type
_entity_poly.pdbx_seq_one_letter_code
_entity_poly.pdbx_strand_id
1 'polypeptide(L)'
;MNPATCIDSPPPSLCSRVLIWTAGAVLVLLALGRSAGAAGVDPLPFAPALSGDSSGQMATTAGLSLRGADGRSWAYLTWSSDAPEFLRRAVVAVYRKEGGQDAPGNYSLVSLVSRSEEIPVIHAALQKAQSIGQDLALLDTVIQGAFAELAPAPSMSLEQKLQLILHSAGTRIEVAHTLQFLARSQPSIAAAAGQAFIADVPTGVPTTFELRVCDHIPRDAAVECTAVMARITVIGGGATILPAPGRPADVSWKSPRGDLNVRLIWSSPDALRAESLLQAGFNVYRVTLDYYARAFATRAPGPGDLARASASAPAAVKRVNRQAIYPDSQLNDREVEDIVRGLSLANEEQAPFFVIDDNDRFDAGGKKFTDGEQFWYYVVARDLLGREGIPSAPTLITLCGRRAPVPPASLRVEVINKSPAPSQPTDQFFQIRWGRNPTNSAAVPTDGYYVYRWNAPDEPTRPPRPDTPPVQPVKIVPAGARDALFYTAIDDNDQRPRLPDADQKTYWYTVRAYRQSPCRDVLLSGHSAPVPGVLRQFDGPGRGSGELLVFCAKPRVQFIAATEQTVAIRNPRVQELDLICDREAPDQSTAWVDYYLAAQDTPDETGANLSRDRFLGRAWFSVGASSTALQARIPRSGAKRVRIRCRAGNYQGEVSDVTDALLISQGTWSKFQVRFKSLYVPGAQVPLAECDHHSTRRPDTGRTQPIGFVLSYPPHGREHRLYASIDGGPLNLIARGTNVPSAGVTEQFSGFPANSANICFYYQNLDSQGQKGPLILLGCVQASGLQAPPTPQLSKPKAIVGPHGGTTFAQLDWFCPPQTVQRFRVYVSTANPSSLPASLSSSLYASDADRIDLIEGRSYRVYETGRVGANFGSATDPRFSLVADVSPGVAYTFRVQAVDSIGAVSRVSDAFDFQWSTKAPLPDAPIAWPARALPVVSASLPTPPPPGGRALPSLADAATAPVSFLTPECWSDPSGLHVGLLIGEIALPRSAFAIDLNTGAPSINGPVDPMDLVGTLFSEDPVHPRSTLPCVVYRYQESSTSFPDASGDVVQVSPLMQAIAYRITAPPNPVKTLFLDPFVDLRVVDVGGASVLRLYLRDTQPVVQEASYRYVVVRFTRAGEIEAVAHTPSLKIP
;
A
#
# COMPACT_ATOMS: atom_id res chain seq x y z
N MET A 1 -24.91 19.17 -13.04
CA MET A 1 -23.88 18.12 -12.91
C MET A 1 -23.62 17.95 -11.43
N ASN A 2 -24.07 16.83 -10.86
CA ASN A 2 -24.30 16.65 -9.42
C ASN A 2 -23.10 16.02 -8.70
N PRO A 3 -22.69 16.56 -7.53
CA PRO A 3 -21.92 15.88 -6.50
C PRO A 3 -22.78 15.48 -5.27
N ALA A 4 -22.20 14.63 -4.42
CA ALA A 4 -22.75 14.00 -3.19
C ALA A 4 -22.79 14.96 -1.97
N THR A 5 -23.57 14.76 -0.88
CA THR A 5 -23.31 13.85 0.29
C THR A 5 -24.30 14.10 1.48
N CYS A 6 -24.37 13.12 2.44
CA CYS A 6 -24.71 13.20 3.91
C CYS A 6 -26.22 13.22 4.38
N ILE A 7 -26.74 12.65 5.51
CA ILE A 7 -26.27 12.06 6.81
C ILE A 7 -27.47 11.36 7.62
N ASP A 8 -27.15 10.48 8.61
CA ASP A 8 -27.86 10.06 9.89
C ASP A 8 -28.80 8.79 10.14
N SER A 9 -28.23 7.74 10.80
CA SER A 9 -28.50 7.04 12.13
C SER A 9 -29.91 6.40 12.55
N PRO A 10 -30.08 5.53 13.64
CA PRO A 10 -30.17 4.03 13.66
C PRO A 10 -31.41 3.36 14.43
N PRO A 11 -31.36 2.16 15.14
CA PRO A 11 -32.15 0.89 15.01
C PRO A 11 -33.31 0.61 16.04
N PRO A 12 -34.05 -0.57 16.08
CA PRO A 12 -33.71 -1.74 16.95
C PRO A 12 -34.31 -3.18 16.66
N SER A 13 -33.68 -4.20 17.29
CA SER A 13 -34.18 -5.43 18.01
C SER A 13 -35.02 -6.61 17.43
N LEU A 14 -34.47 -7.83 17.63
CA LEU A 14 -35.01 -9.14 18.11
C LEU A 14 -36.53 -9.38 18.30
N CYS A 15 -37.08 -10.48 17.73
CA CYS A 15 -37.97 -11.44 18.42
C CYS A 15 -38.33 -12.69 17.57
N SER A 16 -38.50 -13.83 18.27
CA SER A 16 -38.79 -15.21 17.83
C SER A 16 -40.18 -15.46 17.22
N ARG A 17 -40.31 -16.54 16.40
CA ARG A 17 -41.51 -17.42 16.17
C ARG A 17 -41.16 -18.42 15.03
N VAL A 18 -41.13 -19.75 15.20
CA VAL A 18 -42.23 -20.75 15.36
C VAL A 18 -43.31 -20.67 14.27
N LEU A 19 -43.34 -21.66 13.38
CA LEU A 19 -44.43 -22.09 12.45
C LEU A 19 -44.04 -23.49 11.93
N ILE A 20 -44.55 -24.61 12.47
CA ILE A 20 -45.82 -25.28 12.13
C ILE A 20 -46.07 -25.34 10.61
N TRP A 21 -45.95 -26.54 10.03
CA TRP A 21 -46.47 -26.88 8.71
C TRP A 21 -47.42 -28.07 8.82
N THR A 22 -48.68 -27.84 8.46
CA THR A 22 -49.72 -28.86 8.25
C THR A 22 -50.04 -28.95 6.75
N ALA A 23 -50.02 -30.19 6.26
CA ALA A 23 -50.86 -30.81 5.21
C ALA A 23 -51.05 -30.15 3.82
N GLY A 24 -50.62 -30.90 2.79
CA GLY A 24 -51.55 -31.49 1.80
C GLY A 24 -51.71 -30.80 0.44
N ALA A 25 -51.13 -31.40 -0.62
CA ALA A 25 -51.74 -31.51 -1.94
C ALA A 25 -51.04 -32.59 -2.78
N VAL A 26 -51.77 -33.66 -3.06
CA VAL A 26 -51.46 -34.75 -3.98
C VAL A 26 -51.68 -34.25 -5.41
N LEU A 27 -50.68 -34.39 -6.30
CA LEU A 27 -50.84 -34.20 -7.73
C LEU A 27 -50.70 -35.55 -8.44
N VAL A 28 -51.82 -36.02 -8.98
CA VAL A 28 -51.97 -37.20 -9.84
C VAL A 28 -51.39 -36.87 -11.22
N LEU A 29 -50.46 -37.69 -11.73
CA LEU A 29 -49.99 -37.64 -13.11
C LEU A 29 -50.30 -38.96 -13.82
N LEU A 30 -51.18 -38.84 -14.81
CA LEU A 30 -51.66 -39.88 -15.72
C LEU A 30 -50.52 -40.40 -16.62
N ALA A 31 -50.38 -41.73 -16.64
CA ALA A 31 -49.54 -42.44 -17.59
C ALA A 31 -50.23 -42.53 -18.96
N LEU A 32 -49.56 -42.05 -20.00
CA LEU A 32 -49.86 -42.34 -21.40
C LEU A 32 -49.10 -43.59 -21.82
N GLY A 33 -49.84 -44.62 -22.23
CA GLY A 33 -49.29 -45.86 -22.75
C GLY A 33 -48.66 -45.71 -24.13
N ARG A 34 -47.58 -46.46 -24.35
CA ARG A 34 -47.22 -46.99 -25.67
C ARG A 34 -46.77 -48.45 -25.52
N SER A 35 -47.36 -49.26 -26.37
CA SER A 35 -47.34 -50.72 -26.44
C SER A 35 -46.04 -51.30 -27.01
N ALA A 36 -45.60 -52.37 -26.36
CA ALA A 36 -45.05 -53.65 -26.83
C ALA A 36 -44.39 -53.76 -28.22
N GLY A 37 -43.16 -54.31 -28.21
CA GLY A 37 -42.64 -55.24 -29.21
C GLY A 37 -42.23 -56.53 -28.48
N ALA A 38 -42.82 -57.66 -28.90
CA ALA A 38 -42.73 -58.97 -28.25
C ALA A 38 -41.47 -59.76 -28.65
N ALA A 39 -40.96 -60.58 -27.74
CA ALA A 39 -40.25 -61.83 -28.03
C ALA A 39 -40.51 -62.80 -26.89
N GLY A 40 -41.17 -63.93 -27.21
CA GLY A 40 -41.59 -64.95 -26.24
C GLY A 40 -40.52 -65.97 -25.92
N VAL A 41 -40.63 -66.55 -24.73
CA VAL A 41 -40.13 -67.89 -24.37
C VAL A 41 -41.13 -68.51 -23.40
N ASP A 42 -41.46 -69.78 -23.63
CA ASP A 42 -42.48 -70.59 -22.95
C ASP A 42 -42.34 -70.69 -21.41
N PRO A 43 -43.45 -70.85 -20.67
CA PRO A 43 -43.42 -71.15 -19.25
C PRO A 43 -43.21 -72.66 -19.03
N LEU A 44 -42.15 -73.03 -18.31
CA LEU A 44 -42.00 -74.36 -17.68
C LEU A 44 -42.30 -74.25 -16.17
N PRO A 45 -42.76 -75.34 -15.54
CA PRO A 45 -43.82 -75.31 -14.54
C PRO A 45 -43.29 -74.97 -13.15
N PHE A 46 -43.93 -74.03 -12.48
CA PHE A 46 -43.78 -73.85 -11.04
C PHE A 46 -44.47 -75.01 -10.31
N ALA A 47 -43.69 -75.73 -9.49
CA ALA A 47 -44.22 -76.48 -8.35
C ALA A 47 -44.70 -75.48 -7.27
N PRO A 48 -45.75 -75.81 -6.50
CA PRO A 48 -46.66 -74.81 -5.94
C PRO A 48 -46.17 -74.26 -4.60
N ALA A 49 -46.09 -72.93 -4.49
CA ALA A 49 -46.33 -72.27 -3.21
C ALA A 49 -47.85 -72.18 -3.04
N LEU A 50 -48.41 -72.98 -2.13
CA LEU A 50 -49.84 -73.02 -1.84
C LEU A 50 -50.26 -71.71 -1.15
N SER A 51 -50.62 -70.69 -1.92
CA SER A 51 -51.42 -69.57 -1.44
C SER A 51 -52.88 -70.04 -1.36
N GLY A 52 -53.40 -70.20 -0.14
CA GLY A 52 -54.82 -70.44 0.08
C GLY A 52 -55.62 -69.18 -0.23
N ASP A 53 -56.62 -69.32 -1.10
CA ASP A 53 -57.69 -68.33 -1.32
C ASP A 53 -58.30 -67.92 0.03
N SER A 54 -58.27 -66.63 0.37
CA SER A 54 -59.04 -66.11 1.49
C SER A 54 -59.76 -64.81 1.11
N SER A 55 -61.04 -64.79 1.49
CA SER A 55 -61.99 -63.72 1.26
C SER A 55 -61.60 -62.43 2.00
N GLY A 56 -61.46 -61.33 1.27
CA GLY A 56 -61.93 -59.99 1.67
C GLY A 56 -61.15 -59.17 2.72
N GLN A 57 -60.29 -59.73 3.56
CA GLN A 57 -59.46 -58.95 4.50
C GLN A 57 -58.05 -59.56 4.60
N MET A 58 -57.02 -58.82 4.16
CA MET A 58 -55.65 -59.32 4.05
C MET A 58 -55.04 -59.56 5.43
N ALA A 59 -54.89 -60.83 5.79
CA ALA A 59 -54.06 -61.24 6.91
C ALA A 59 -52.92 -62.12 6.39
N THR A 60 -51.71 -61.73 6.74
CA THR A 60 -50.49 -62.47 6.39
C THR A 60 -50.27 -63.56 7.42
N THR A 61 -50.05 -64.79 6.97
CA THR A 61 -49.86 -65.95 7.86
C THR A 61 -48.55 -66.67 7.56
N ALA A 62 -47.92 -67.20 8.60
CA ALA A 62 -46.63 -67.86 8.52
C ALA A 62 -46.54 -69.00 9.55
N GLY A 63 -45.76 -70.03 9.23
CA GLY A 63 -45.54 -71.17 10.11
C GLY A 63 -44.10 -71.66 10.08
N LEU A 64 -43.57 -71.98 11.25
CA LEU A 64 -42.25 -72.57 11.43
C LEU A 64 -42.37 -73.84 12.25
N SER A 65 -41.53 -74.84 11.94
CA SER A 65 -41.28 -75.95 12.86
C SER A 65 -39.86 -75.92 13.40
N LEU A 66 -39.72 -76.48 14.58
CA LEU A 66 -38.46 -76.64 15.26
C LEU A 66 -38.50 -77.81 16.23
N ARG A 67 -37.33 -78.20 16.69
CA ARG A 67 -37.17 -79.07 17.85
C ARG A 67 -36.91 -78.20 19.08
N GLY A 68 -37.76 -78.31 20.09
CA GLY A 68 -37.67 -77.56 21.34
C GLY A 68 -36.54 -78.07 22.24
N ALA A 69 -36.21 -77.28 23.27
CA ALA A 69 -35.21 -77.65 24.27
C ALA A 69 -35.61 -78.90 25.09
N ASP A 70 -36.91 -79.20 25.12
CA ASP A 70 -37.53 -80.39 25.71
C ASP A 70 -37.40 -81.65 24.82
N GLY A 71 -36.78 -81.53 23.64
CA GLY A 71 -36.58 -82.62 22.69
C GLY A 71 -37.80 -82.92 21.80
N ARG A 72 -38.94 -82.26 22.03
CA ARG A 72 -40.18 -82.39 21.25
C ARG A 72 -40.14 -81.52 20.00
N SER A 73 -40.98 -81.85 19.02
CA SER A 73 -41.14 -81.02 17.84
C SER A 73 -42.33 -80.07 18.04
N TRP A 74 -42.12 -78.81 17.72
CA TRP A 74 -43.07 -77.73 17.92
C TRP A 74 -43.38 -77.03 16.59
N ALA A 75 -44.59 -76.51 16.49
CA ALA A 75 -45.05 -75.63 15.42
C ALA A 75 -45.35 -74.25 16.03
N TYR A 76 -44.80 -73.21 15.41
CA TYR A 76 -45.12 -71.81 15.68
C TYR A 76 -45.86 -71.26 14.47
N LEU A 77 -47.13 -70.94 14.64
CA LEU A 77 -47.97 -70.30 13.64
C LEU A 77 -48.18 -68.85 14.05
N THR A 78 -48.05 -67.91 13.13
CA THR A 78 -48.35 -66.50 13.41
C THR A 78 -49.15 -65.89 12.28
N TRP A 79 -49.93 -64.88 12.63
CA TRP A 79 -50.69 -64.09 11.70
C TRP A 79 -50.68 -62.62 12.09
N SER A 80 -50.67 -61.77 11.06
CA SER A 80 -50.71 -60.32 11.22
C SER A 80 -51.64 -59.71 10.18
N SER A 81 -52.16 -58.51 10.45
CA SER A 81 -53.00 -57.74 9.54
C SER A 81 -52.51 -56.30 9.51
N ASP A 82 -52.64 -55.68 8.35
CA ASP A 82 -52.43 -54.25 8.10
C ASP A 82 -53.54 -53.37 8.70
N ALA A 83 -54.64 -53.98 9.14
CA ALA A 83 -55.70 -53.35 9.93
C ALA A 83 -55.59 -53.79 11.40
N PRO A 84 -54.91 -53.04 12.30
CA PRO A 84 -54.72 -53.45 13.69
C PRO A 84 -56.03 -53.67 14.46
N GLU A 85 -57.09 -52.97 14.07
CA GLU A 85 -58.44 -53.10 14.64
C GLU A 85 -59.08 -54.47 14.37
N PHE A 86 -58.72 -55.14 13.26
CA PHE A 86 -59.19 -56.48 12.92
C PHE A 86 -58.75 -57.50 13.97
N LEU A 87 -57.45 -57.53 14.27
CA LEU A 87 -56.87 -58.48 15.24
C LEU A 87 -57.26 -58.19 16.68
N ARG A 88 -57.67 -56.96 17.01
CA ARG A 88 -58.15 -56.61 18.36
C ARG A 88 -59.44 -57.32 18.76
N ARG A 89 -60.29 -57.67 17.79
CA ARG A 89 -61.61 -58.29 18.03
C ARG A 89 -61.74 -59.71 17.47
N ALA A 90 -60.77 -60.15 16.67
CA ALA A 90 -60.79 -61.47 16.06
C ALA A 90 -60.55 -62.59 17.09
N VAL A 91 -61.34 -63.65 16.98
CA VAL A 91 -61.03 -64.96 17.54
C VAL A 91 -60.67 -65.87 16.37
N VAL A 92 -59.52 -66.52 16.46
CA VAL A 92 -59.01 -67.41 15.42
C VAL A 92 -59.13 -68.86 15.92
N ALA A 93 -59.96 -69.64 15.24
CA ALA A 93 -60.04 -71.07 15.44
C ALA A 93 -58.93 -71.77 14.68
N VAL A 94 -58.12 -72.56 15.39
CA VAL A 94 -57.02 -73.34 14.84
C VAL A 94 -57.45 -74.79 14.74
N TYR A 95 -57.54 -75.29 13.51
CA TYR A 95 -57.77 -76.70 13.24
C TYR A 95 -56.48 -77.38 12.79
N ARG A 96 -56.37 -78.70 13.01
CA ARG A 96 -55.21 -79.52 12.62
C ARG A 96 -55.63 -80.76 11.85
N LYS A 97 -54.79 -81.18 10.92
CA LYS A 97 -54.84 -82.44 10.17
C LYS A 97 -53.42 -82.99 9.98
N GLU A 98 -53.23 -84.31 10.07
CA GLU A 98 -51.96 -84.94 9.71
C GLU A 98 -51.84 -85.16 8.20
N GLY A 99 -50.63 -85.02 7.67
CA GLY A 99 -50.35 -84.99 6.24
C GLY A 99 -50.31 -83.56 5.67
N GLY A 100 -49.93 -83.47 4.38
CA GLY A 100 -49.93 -82.21 3.64
C GLY A 100 -51.35 -81.71 3.35
N GLN A 101 -51.43 -80.53 2.73
CA GLN A 101 -52.72 -79.90 2.41
C GLN A 101 -53.67 -80.83 1.65
N ASP A 102 -53.15 -81.60 0.69
CA ASP A 102 -53.90 -82.52 -0.18
C ASP A 102 -54.12 -83.92 0.42
N ALA A 103 -53.59 -84.19 1.62
CA ALA A 103 -53.78 -85.50 2.26
C ALA A 103 -55.25 -85.74 2.66
N PRO A 104 -55.79 -86.97 2.51
CA PRO A 104 -57.15 -87.29 2.92
C PRO A 104 -57.33 -87.18 4.44
N GLY A 105 -58.49 -86.71 4.90
CA GLY A 105 -58.82 -86.57 6.33
C GLY A 105 -59.55 -85.26 6.67
N ASN A 106 -60.22 -85.23 7.82
CA ASN A 106 -60.94 -84.05 8.31
C ASN A 106 -60.07 -83.22 9.27
N TYR A 107 -60.24 -81.91 9.23
CA TYR A 107 -59.64 -80.99 10.19
C TYR A 107 -60.36 -81.05 11.53
N SER A 108 -59.63 -81.26 12.63
CA SER A 108 -60.15 -81.22 14.00
C SER A 108 -59.79 -79.92 14.69
N LEU A 109 -60.73 -79.29 15.42
CA LEU A 109 -60.47 -78.09 16.20
C LEU A 109 -59.47 -78.38 17.34
N VAL A 110 -58.41 -77.58 17.44
CA VAL A 110 -57.36 -77.72 18.47
C VAL A 110 -57.44 -76.58 19.47
N SER A 111 -57.71 -75.35 19.03
CA SER A 111 -57.72 -74.19 19.93
C SER A 111 -58.51 -73.02 19.35
N LEU A 112 -58.98 -72.14 20.25
CA LEU A 112 -59.49 -70.81 19.93
C LEU A 112 -58.47 -69.80 20.49
N VAL A 113 -57.89 -69.00 19.60
CA VAL A 113 -56.84 -68.03 19.94
C VAL A 113 -57.42 -66.63 19.88
N SER A 114 -57.28 -65.90 20.98
CA SER A 114 -57.67 -64.50 21.11
C SER A 114 -56.70 -63.78 22.03
N ARG A 115 -56.71 -62.45 21.99
CA ARG A 115 -56.01 -61.66 23.01
C ARG A 115 -56.55 -61.99 24.39
N SER A 116 -55.65 -62.22 25.35
CA SER A 116 -56.02 -62.52 26.74
C SER A 116 -55.30 -61.59 27.71
N GLU A 117 -56.05 -61.06 28.68
CA GLU A 117 -55.53 -60.27 29.80
C GLU A 117 -55.46 -61.10 31.08
N GLU A 118 -55.70 -62.41 30.99
CA GLU A 118 -55.67 -63.33 32.12
C GLU A 118 -54.25 -63.84 32.39
N ILE A 119 -53.73 -63.60 33.59
CA ILE A 119 -52.36 -64.00 33.99
C ILE A 119 -52.09 -65.49 33.71
N PRO A 120 -52.99 -66.45 34.00
CA PRO A 120 -52.74 -67.87 33.71
C PRO A 120 -52.56 -68.17 32.21
N VAL A 121 -53.27 -67.47 31.33
CA VAL A 121 -53.15 -67.64 29.86
C VAL A 121 -51.85 -67.03 29.36
N ILE A 122 -51.48 -65.86 29.87
CA ILE A 122 -50.19 -65.21 29.60
C ILE A 122 -49.03 -66.12 30.05
N HIS A 123 -49.13 -66.70 31.24
CA HIS A 123 -48.12 -67.63 31.76
C HIS A 123 -47.97 -68.87 30.87
N ALA A 124 -49.08 -69.47 30.42
CA ALA A 124 -49.05 -70.61 29.49
C ALA A 124 -48.41 -70.24 28.13
N ALA A 125 -48.67 -69.02 27.63
CA ALA A 125 -48.02 -68.52 26.42
C ALA A 125 -46.49 -68.36 26.60
N LEU A 126 -46.05 -67.83 27.75
CA LEU A 126 -44.63 -67.70 28.08
C LEU A 126 -43.93 -69.06 28.18
N GLN A 127 -44.53 -70.05 28.84
CA GLN A 127 -43.97 -71.41 28.95
C GLN A 127 -43.85 -72.10 27.57
N LYS A 128 -44.87 -71.97 26.72
CA LYS A 128 -44.83 -72.50 25.35
C LYS A 128 -43.77 -71.80 24.51
N ALA A 129 -43.64 -70.48 24.64
CA ALA A 129 -42.64 -69.70 23.92
C ALA A 129 -41.20 -70.03 24.38
N GLN A 130 -41.01 -70.30 25.67
CA GLN A 130 -39.73 -70.78 26.21
C GLN A 130 -39.37 -72.17 25.64
N SER A 131 -40.36 -73.05 25.44
CA SER A 131 -40.16 -74.38 24.85
C SER A 131 -39.64 -74.32 23.41
N ILE A 132 -40.00 -73.26 22.69
CA ILE A 132 -39.51 -72.98 21.33
C ILE A 132 -38.27 -72.06 21.29
N GLY A 133 -37.62 -71.85 22.43
CA GLY A 133 -36.30 -71.22 22.52
C GLY A 133 -36.29 -69.71 22.81
N GLN A 134 -37.42 -69.10 23.17
CA GLN A 134 -37.42 -67.68 23.55
C GLN A 134 -36.75 -67.46 24.92
N ASP A 135 -35.85 -66.47 24.99
CA ASP A 135 -35.22 -66.00 26.22
C ASP A 135 -36.12 -64.99 26.95
N LEU A 136 -36.71 -65.44 28.07
CA LEU A 136 -37.64 -64.62 28.86
C LEU A 136 -36.93 -63.49 29.64
N ALA A 137 -35.64 -63.63 29.95
CA ALA A 137 -34.89 -62.57 30.64
C ALA A 137 -34.54 -61.43 29.67
N LEU A 138 -34.15 -61.79 28.44
CA LEU A 138 -33.97 -60.80 27.37
C LEU A 138 -35.30 -60.11 27.05
N LEU A 139 -36.41 -60.87 27.00
CA LEU A 139 -37.74 -60.32 26.78
C LEU A 139 -38.13 -59.28 27.86
N ASP A 140 -37.85 -59.55 29.13
CA ASP A 140 -38.13 -58.59 30.21
C ASP A 140 -37.38 -57.26 30.00
N THR A 141 -36.11 -57.35 29.57
CA THR A 141 -35.29 -56.18 29.24
C THR A 141 -35.85 -55.42 28.02
N VAL A 142 -36.27 -56.14 26.97
CA VAL A 142 -36.89 -55.56 25.77
C VAL A 142 -38.19 -54.84 26.13
N ILE A 143 -39.02 -55.45 26.96
CA ILE A 143 -40.29 -54.87 27.42
C ILE A 143 -40.04 -53.60 28.23
N GLN A 144 -39.10 -53.62 29.18
CA GLN A 144 -38.74 -52.44 29.97
C GLN A 144 -38.25 -51.28 29.11
N GLY A 145 -37.44 -51.56 28.07
CA GLY A 145 -36.96 -50.54 27.15
C GLY A 145 -38.06 -50.00 26.23
N ALA A 146 -38.83 -50.88 25.60
CA ALA A 146 -39.84 -50.50 24.61
C ALA A 146 -41.08 -49.81 25.22
N PHE A 147 -41.38 -50.11 26.49
CA PHE A 147 -42.53 -49.55 27.21
C PHE A 147 -42.12 -48.78 28.46
N ALA A 148 -40.94 -48.14 28.45
CA ALA A 148 -40.43 -47.35 29.57
C ALA A 148 -41.44 -46.29 30.05
N GLU A 149 -42.22 -45.70 29.14
CA GLU A 149 -43.26 -44.70 29.44
C GLU A 149 -44.47 -45.26 30.19
N LEU A 150 -44.74 -46.57 30.11
CA LEU A 150 -45.77 -47.21 30.94
C LEU A 150 -45.31 -47.37 32.40
N ALA A 151 -44.03 -47.12 32.69
CA ALA A 151 -43.40 -47.19 34.00
C ALA A 151 -43.79 -48.45 34.80
N PRO A 152 -43.68 -49.68 34.24
CA PRO A 152 -43.91 -50.89 35.02
C PRO A 152 -42.92 -50.93 36.19
N ALA A 153 -43.41 -51.11 37.42
CA ALA A 153 -42.54 -51.14 38.59
C ALA A 153 -41.50 -52.27 38.44
N PRO A 154 -40.21 -52.05 38.80
CA PRO A 154 -39.16 -53.06 38.65
C PRO A 154 -39.47 -54.40 39.35
N SER A 155 -40.32 -54.35 40.39
CA SER A 155 -40.77 -55.50 41.17
C SER A 155 -41.91 -56.32 40.54
N MET A 156 -42.51 -55.87 39.42
CA MET A 156 -43.55 -56.64 38.72
C MET A 156 -42.95 -57.87 38.03
N SER A 157 -43.66 -59.00 38.10
CA SER A 157 -43.35 -60.19 37.29
C SER A 157 -43.55 -59.89 35.79
N LEU A 158 -42.89 -60.66 34.93
CA LEU A 158 -43.01 -60.53 33.47
C LEU A 158 -44.47 -60.68 32.99
N GLU A 159 -45.22 -61.60 33.62
CA GLU A 159 -46.65 -61.81 33.39
C GLU A 159 -47.48 -60.57 33.68
N GLN A 160 -47.23 -59.92 34.82
CA GLN A 160 -47.93 -58.70 35.24
C GLN A 160 -47.58 -57.53 34.32
N LYS A 161 -46.32 -57.41 33.89
CA LYS A 161 -45.90 -56.40 32.91
C LYS A 161 -46.62 -56.60 31.58
N LEU A 162 -46.67 -57.84 31.07
CA LEU A 162 -47.32 -58.14 29.80
C LEU A 162 -48.85 -57.97 29.88
N GLN A 163 -49.47 -58.33 31.01
CA GLN A 163 -50.89 -58.04 31.26
C GLN A 163 -51.17 -56.54 31.19
N LEU A 164 -50.38 -55.72 31.86
CA LEU A 164 -50.52 -54.25 31.85
C LEU A 164 -50.37 -53.68 30.44
N ILE A 165 -49.40 -54.18 29.66
CA ILE A 165 -49.16 -53.75 28.28
C ILE A 165 -50.32 -54.16 27.39
N LEU A 166 -50.80 -55.41 27.50
CA LEU A 166 -51.95 -55.90 26.75
C LEU A 166 -53.14 -55.00 27.08
N HIS A 167 -53.53 -54.87 28.35
CA HIS A 167 -54.61 -53.98 28.79
C HIS A 167 -54.49 -52.56 28.19
N SER A 168 -53.30 -51.94 28.31
CA SER A 168 -53.02 -50.59 27.79
C SER A 168 -53.11 -50.51 26.26
N ALA A 169 -52.69 -51.53 25.53
CA ALA A 169 -52.83 -51.62 24.07
C ALA A 169 -54.30 -51.71 23.63
N GLY A 170 -55.23 -52.01 24.54
CA GLY A 170 -56.68 -52.00 24.26
C GLY A 170 -57.26 -50.59 24.19
N THR A 171 -56.62 -49.62 24.85
CA THR A 171 -57.11 -48.25 25.00
C THR A 171 -56.19 -47.19 24.39
N ARG A 172 -54.90 -47.49 24.17
CA ARG A 172 -53.89 -46.58 23.60
C ARG A 172 -53.32 -47.12 22.29
N ILE A 173 -53.50 -46.38 21.20
CA ILE A 173 -53.04 -46.78 19.86
C ILE A 173 -51.51 -46.88 19.76
N GLU A 174 -50.76 -45.97 20.40
CA GLU A 174 -49.29 -45.98 20.40
C GLU A 174 -48.72 -47.26 21.02
N VAL A 175 -49.30 -47.70 22.16
CA VAL A 175 -48.92 -48.94 22.84
C VAL A 175 -49.27 -50.15 21.97
N ALA A 176 -50.40 -50.10 21.26
CA ALA A 176 -50.80 -51.16 20.34
C ALA A 176 -49.87 -51.29 19.13
N HIS A 177 -49.39 -50.19 18.56
CA HIS A 177 -48.41 -50.21 17.48
C HIS A 177 -47.06 -50.78 17.94
N THR A 178 -46.55 -50.34 19.09
CA THR A 178 -45.32 -50.89 19.67
C THR A 178 -45.47 -52.39 20.01
N LEU A 179 -46.61 -52.78 20.56
CA LEU A 179 -46.93 -54.19 20.84
C LEU A 179 -46.97 -55.03 19.55
N GLN A 180 -47.61 -54.52 18.49
CA GLN A 180 -47.68 -55.21 17.19
C GLN A 180 -46.29 -55.34 16.56
N PHE A 181 -45.43 -54.33 16.69
CA PHE A 181 -44.05 -54.41 16.22
C PHE A 181 -43.25 -55.49 16.98
N LEU A 182 -43.35 -55.52 18.31
CA LEU A 182 -42.67 -56.53 19.12
C LEU A 182 -43.22 -57.94 18.89
N ALA A 183 -44.54 -58.09 18.69
CA ALA A 183 -45.19 -59.37 18.42
C ALA A 183 -44.61 -60.06 17.17
N ARG A 184 -44.07 -59.33 16.20
CA ARG A 184 -43.43 -59.92 15.00
C ARG A 184 -42.16 -60.72 15.30
N SER A 185 -41.51 -60.47 16.43
CA SER A 185 -40.22 -61.10 16.77
C SER A 185 -40.17 -61.71 18.17
N GLN A 186 -41.27 -61.62 18.93
CA GLN A 186 -41.37 -62.13 20.30
C GLN A 186 -42.56 -63.10 20.39
N PRO A 187 -42.33 -64.43 20.27
CA PRO A 187 -43.39 -65.42 20.22
C PRO A 187 -44.36 -65.39 21.41
N SER A 188 -43.88 -65.10 22.61
CA SER A 188 -44.69 -64.93 23.81
C SER A 188 -45.67 -63.76 23.72
N ILE A 189 -45.21 -62.61 23.21
CA ILE A 189 -46.03 -61.42 23.00
C ILE A 189 -47.08 -61.73 21.93
N ALA A 190 -46.66 -62.35 20.82
CA ALA A 190 -47.57 -62.74 19.74
C ALA A 190 -48.67 -63.69 20.23
N ALA A 191 -48.29 -64.72 21.00
CA ALA A 191 -49.23 -65.70 21.54
C ALA A 191 -50.20 -65.05 22.55
N ALA A 192 -49.70 -64.21 23.47
CA ALA A 192 -50.54 -63.52 24.45
C ALA A 192 -51.46 -62.46 23.81
N ALA A 193 -51.01 -61.82 22.73
CA ALA A 193 -51.80 -60.88 21.93
C ALA A 193 -52.83 -61.56 21.01
N GLY A 194 -52.89 -62.89 20.97
CA GLY A 194 -53.80 -63.63 20.09
C GLY A 194 -53.38 -63.62 18.60
N GLN A 195 -52.10 -63.38 18.32
CA GLN A 195 -51.51 -63.26 16.98
C GLN A 195 -50.62 -64.46 16.62
N ALA A 196 -50.52 -65.44 17.52
CA ALA A 196 -49.78 -66.66 17.27
C ALA A 196 -50.33 -67.85 18.03
N PHE A 197 -50.03 -69.04 17.54
CA PHE A 197 -50.35 -70.31 18.15
C PHE A 197 -49.11 -71.19 18.21
N ILE A 198 -48.87 -71.79 19.38
CA ILE A 198 -47.76 -72.72 19.63
C ILE A 198 -48.33 -74.08 20.02
N ALA A 199 -47.97 -75.11 19.26
CA ALA A 199 -48.42 -76.50 19.49
C ALA A 199 -47.31 -77.51 19.24
N ASP A 200 -47.41 -78.64 19.93
CA ASP A 200 -46.59 -79.82 19.67
C ASP A 200 -47.06 -80.53 18.39
N VAL A 201 -46.09 -81.02 17.63
CA VAL A 201 -46.31 -81.75 16.38
C VAL A 201 -45.44 -83.01 16.34
N PRO A 202 -45.87 -84.09 15.67
CA PRO A 202 -45.07 -85.31 15.57
C PRO A 202 -43.82 -85.06 14.72
N THR A 203 -42.68 -85.59 15.18
CA THR A 203 -41.39 -85.40 14.49
C THR A 203 -41.38 -86.13 13.15
N GLY A 204 -40.95 -85.45 12.09
CA GLY A 204 -40.84 -85.98 10.72
C GLY A 204 -42.17 -86.09 9.96
N VAL A 205 -43.30 -85.76 10.60
CA VAL A 205 -44.63 -85.90 9.99
C VAL A 205 -45.12 -84.52 9.51
N PRO A 206 -45.50 -84.37 8.23
CA PRO A 206 -46.21 -83.18 7.77
C PRO A 206 -47.53 -83.01 8.54
N THR A 207 -47.78 -81.83 9.06
CA THR A 207 -49.00 -81.47 9.79
C THR A 207 -49.54 -80.19 9.20
N THR A 208 -50.80 -80.20 8.74
CA THR A 208 -51.46 -79.02 8.18
C THR A 208 -52.39 -78.40 9.21
N PHE A 209 -52.25 -77.10 9.43
CA PHE A 209 -53.14 -76.29 10.25
C PHE A 209 -54.05 -75.44 9.37
N GLU A 210 -55.34 -75.40 9.68
CA GLU A 210 -56.30 -74.51 9.03
C GLU A 210 -56.74 -73.45 10.05
N LEU A 211 -56.43 -72.19 9.75
CA LEU A 211 -56.80 -71.04 10.54
C LEU A 211 -58.14 -70.52 10.03
N ARG A 212 -59.12 -70.37 10.91
CA ARG A 212 -60.43 -69.80 10.58
C ARG A 212 -60.74 -68.60 11.47
N VAL A 213 -61.25 -67.53 10.88
CA VAL A 213 -61.72 -66.37 11.64
C VAL A 213 -63.17 -66.63 12.04
N CYS A 214 -63.49 -66.39 13.31
CA CYS A 214 -64.86 -66.48 13.81
C CYS A 214 -65.54 -65.12 13.66
N ASP A 215 -66.67 -65.07 12.96
CA ASP A 215 -67.52 -63.87 12.96
C ASP A 215 -68.20 -63.72 14.32
N HIS A 216 -68.39 -62.46 14.75
CA HIS A 216 -69.17 -61.98 15.91
C HIS A 216 -69.49 -63.02 17.02
N ILE A 217 -68.98 -62.80 18.23
CA ILE A 217 -69.34 -63.61 19.41
C ILE A 217 -70.54 -62.96 20.16
N PRO A 218 -71.81 -63.32 19.89
CA PRO A 218 -72.85 -63.10 20.89
C PRO A 218 -72.64 -64.10 22.03
N ARG A 219 -72.87 -63.66 23.27
CA ARG A 219 -72.47 -64.36 24.50
C ARG A 219 -73.06 -65.77 24.72
N ASP A 220 -74.04 -66.22 23.90
CA ASP A 220 -74.80 -67.45 24.16
C ASP A 220 -75.09 -68.33 22.91
N ALA A 221 -74.30 -68.26 21.83
CA ALA A 221 -74.46 -69.15 20.66
C ALA A 221 -73.19 -69.97 20.36
N ALA A 222 -73.35 -71.16 19.76
CA ALA A 222 -72.24 -71.97 19.28
C ALA A 222 -71.44 -71.17 18.23
N VAL A 223 -70.14 -71.01 18.46
CA VAL A 223 -69.26 -70.21 17.60
C VAL A 223 -69.12 -70.88 16.23
N GLU A 224 -69.60 -70.25 15.17
CA GLU A 224 -69.38 -70.70 13.78
C GLU A 224 -68.16 -69.99 13.17
N CYS A 225 -67.02 -70.68 13.15
CA CYS A 225 -65.80 -70.20 12.48
C CYS A 225 -65.71 -70.83 11.09
N THR A 226 -66.31 -70.19 10.09
CA THR A 226 -66.46 -70.74 8.73
C THR A 226 -65.50 -70.15 7.70
N ALA A 227 -65.01 -68.91 7.91
CA ALA A 227 -64.08 -68.25 7.00
C ALA A 227 -62.65 -68.77 7.16
N VAL A 228 -62.12 -69.47 6.15
CA VAL A 228 -60.72 -69.95 6.14
C VAL A 228 -59.79 -68.77 5.83
N MET A 229 -58.89 -68.49 6.76
CA MET A 229 -57.88 -67.45 6.68
C MET A 229 -56.60 -67.96 5.99
N ALA A 230 -56.15 -69.16 6.37
CA ALA A 230 -54.96 -69.79 5.81
C ALA A 230 -54.90 -71.29 6.10
N ARG A 231 -54.13 -72.00 5.27
CA ARG A 231 -53.68 -73.36 5.52
C ARG A 231 -52.16 -73.39 5.55
N ILE A 232 -51.58 -73.90 6.63
CA ILE A 232 -50.15 -73.86 6.87
C ILE A 232 -49.67 -75.29 7.14
N THR A 233 -48.80 -75.81 6.27
CA THR A 233 -48.20 -77.14 6.46
C THR A 233 -46.81 -77.00 7.07
N VAL A 234 -46.54 -77.72 8.15
CA VAL A 234 -45.23 -77.79 8.80
C VAL A 234 -44.78 -79.24 8.97
N ILE A 235 -43.48 -79.50 8.92
CA ILE A 235 -42.91 -80.83 9.19
C ILE A 235 -42.27 -80.80 10.57
N GLY A 236 -42.77 -81.59 11.51
CA GLY A 236 -42.29 -81.56 12.90
C GLY A 236 -40.78 -81.79 13.01
N GLY A 237 -40.05 -80.81 13.55
CA GLY A 237 -38.60 -80.90 13.73
C GLY A 237 -37.79 -80.58 12.47
N GLY A 238 -38.44 -80.33 11.33
CA GLY A 238 -37.82 -79.76 10.14
C GLY A 238 -37.58 -78.26 10.34
N ALA A 239 -36.33 -77.86 10.56
CA ALA A 239 -36.00 -76.44 10.69
C ALA A 239 -36.03 -75.77 9.30
N THR A 240 -36.90 -74.79 9.11
CA THR A 240 -36.79 -73.87 7.98
C THR A 240 -35.54 -73.02 8.17
N ILE A 241 -34.58 -73.15 7.26
CA ILE A 241 -33.34 -72.37 7.28
C ILE A 241 -33.46 -71.30 6.21
N LEU A 242 -33.39 -70.02 6.62
CA LEU A 242 -33.46 -68.92 5.67
C LEU A 242 -32.23 -68.92 4.74
N PRO A 243 -32.41 -68.69 3.42
CA PRO A 243 -31.32 -68.52 2.48
C PRO A 243 -30.40 -67.35 2.85
N ALA A 244 -29.19 -67.36 2.30
CA ALA A 244 -28.20 -66.33 2.58
C ALA A 244 -28.63 -64.96 2.02
N PRO A 245 -28.46 -63.87 2.78
CA PRO A 245 -28.52 -62.51 2.24
C PRO A 245 -27.42 -62.27 1.21
N GLY A 246 -27.54 -61.19 0.45
CA GLY A 246 -26.46 -60.70 -0.39
C GLY A 246 -25.20 -60.38 0.39
N ARG A 247 -24.08 -60.37 -0.32
CA ARG A 247 -22.79 -59.95 0.23
C ARG A 247 -22.88 -58.48 0.71
N PRO A 248 -22.49 -58.14 1.95
CA PRO A 248 -22.50 -56.75 2.40
C PRO A 248 -21.50 -55.91 1.61
N ALA A 249 -21.85 -54.68 1.30
CA ALA A 249 -20.99 -53.72 0.63
C ALA A 249 -20.78 -52.47 1.50
N ASP A 250 -19.61 -51.85 1.35
CA ASP A 250 -19.26 -50.60 2.01
C ASP A 250 -19.71 -49.41 1.16
N VAL A 251 -20.50 -48.52 1.77
CA VAL A 251 -20.94 -47.24 1.18
C VAL A 251 -20.48 -46.06 2.03
N SER A 252 -19.38 -46.21 2.76
CA SER A 252 -18.82 -45.16 3.60
C SER A 252 -18.39 -43.92 2.82
N TRP A 253 -18.81 -42.76 3.32
CA TRP A 253 -18.58 -41.44 2.71
C TRP A 253 -17.12 -41.04 2.70
N LYS A 254 -16.60 -40.57 1.57
CA LYS A 254 -15.20 -40.11 1.40
C LYS A 254 -14.86 -38.84 2.21
N SER A 255 -15.86 -38.19 2.79
CA SER A 255 -15.69 -37.03 3.65
C SER A 255 -15.28 -37.39 5.09
N PRO A 256 -14.91 -36.40 5.92
CA PRO A 256 -14.57 -36.63 7.33
C PRO A 256 -15.68 -37.27 8.17
N ARG A 257 -16.94 -37.26 7.70
CA ARG A 257 -18.06 -37.94 8.36
C ARG A 257 -17.96 -39.49 8.25
N GLY A 258 -17.19 -39.99 7.29
CA GLY A 258 -16.81 -41.39 7.16
C GLY A 258 -15.55 -41.79 7.94
N ASP A 259 -15.04 -40.91 8.82
CA ASP A 259 -13.82 -41.20 9.59
C ASP A 259 -14.02 -42.40 10.52
N LEU A 260 -13.23 -43.46 10.28
CA LEU A 260 -13.14 -44.65 11.12
C LEU A 260 -14.52 -45.25 11.43
N ASN A 261 -15.35 -45.39 10.40
CA ASN A 261 -16.61 -46.11 10.45
C ASN A 261 -16.89 -46.79 9.11
N VAL A 262 -17.72 -47.82 9.15
CA VAL A 262 -18.24 -48.51 7.96
C VAL A 262 -19.75 -48.37 7.89
N ARG A 263 -20.27 -48.09 6.70
CA ARG A 263 -21.72 -48.09 6.42
C ARG A 263 -22.02 -49.27 5.50
N LEU A 264 -22.91 -50.14 5.95
CA LEU A 264 -23.18 -51.39 5.26
C LEU A 264 -24.55 -51.40 4.60
N ILE A 265 -24.57 -51.95 3.39
CA ILE A 265 -25.76 -52.24 2.59
C ILE A 265 -25.64 -53.66 2.04
N TRP A 266 -26.75 -54.34 1.79
CA TRP A 266 -26.76 -55.68 1.18
C TRP A 266 -28.05 -55.92 0.40
N SER A 267 -28.07 -56.95 -0.43
CA SER A 267 -29.28 -57.35 -1.16
C SER A 267 -30.08 -58.39 -0.39
N SER A 268 -31.36 -58.51 -0.75
CA SER A 268 -32.21 -59.65 -0.42
C SER A 268 -32.46 -60.43 -1.72
N PRO A 269 -31.71 -61.52 -1.98
CA PRO A 269 -31.86 -62.33 -3.20
C PRO A 269 -33.27 -62.91 -3.33
N ASP A 270 -33.69 -63.28 -4.55
CA ASP A 270 -35.04 -63.84 -4.81
C ASP A 270 -35.39 -65.02 -3.89
N ALA A 271 -34.43 -65.91 -3.63
CA ALA A 271 -34.61 -67.05 -2.73
C ALA A 271 -34.94 -66.62 -1.29
N LEU A 272 -34.32 -65.55 -0.79
CA LEU A 272 -34.62 -65.02 0.54
C LEU A 272 -35.94 -64.24 0.53
N ARG A 273 -36.23 -63.51 -0.56
CA ARG A 273 -37.50 -62.77 -0.72
C ARG A 273 -38.72 -63.69 -0.78
N ALA A 274 -38.58 -64.88 -1.36
CA ALA A 274 -39.62 -65.91 -1.36
C ALA A 274 -40.01 -66.34 0.08
N GLU A 275 -39.08 -66.24 1.02
CA GLU A 275 -39.25 -66.59 2.44
C GLU A 275 -39.45 -65.35 3.33
N SER A 276 -39.80 -64.18 2.76
CA SER A 276 -39.86 -62.91 3.50
C SER A 276 -40.83 -62.92 4.69
N LEU A 277 -41.90 -63.71 4.60
CA LEU A 277 -42.89 -63.87 5.67
C LEU A 277 -42.34 -64.63 6.88
N LEU A 278 -41.25 -65.39 6.70
CA LEU A 278 -40.56 -66.12 7.75
C LEU A 278 -39.40 -65.32 8.34
N GLN A 279 -39.14 -64.11 7.85
CA GLN A 279 -38.00 -63.29 8.23
C GLN A 279 -38.35 -62.25 9.32
N ALA A 280 -37.47 -62.12 10.31
CA ALA A 280 -37.50 -61.07 11.34
C ALA A 280 -36.17 -60.28 11.36
N GLY A 281 -35.86 -59.64 10.23
CA GLY A 281 -34.70 -58.76 10.07
C GLY A 281 -33.37 -59.49 9.90
N PHE A 282 -32.27 -58.81 10.23
CA PHE A 282 -30.90 -59.28 10.02
C PHE A 282 -29.98 -59.02 11.23
N ASN A 283 -28.93 -59.83 11.34
CA ASN A 283 -27.75 -59.56 12.17
C ASN A 283 -26.53 -59.31 11.31
N VAL A 284 -25.65 -58.44 11.78
CA VAL A 284 -24.36 -58.13 11.15
C VAL A 284 -23.23 -58.49 12.10
N TYR A 285 -22.23 -59.19 11.57
CA TYR A 285 -21.07 -59.65 12.32
C TYR A 285 -19.79 -59.08 11.74
N ARG A 286 -18.92 -58.57 12.63
CA ARG A 286 -17.55 -58.18 12.33
C ARG A 286 -16.60 -59.26 12.84
N VAL A 287 -15.67 -59.70 11.99
CA VAL A 287 -14.70 -60.77 12.27
C VAL A 287 -13.28 -60.28 11.97
N THR A 288 -12.34 -60.49 12.90
CA THR A 288 -10.91 -60.16 12.69
C THR A 288 -10.28 -61.04 11.60
N LEU A 289 -9.25 -60.53 10.90
CA LEU A 289 -8.53 -61.29 9.86
C LEU A 289 -8.02 -62.63 10.39
N ASP A 290 -7.41 -62.58 11.57
CA ASP A 290 -6.84 -63.71 12.28
C ASP A 290 -7.86 -64.83 12.55
N TYR A 291 -9.05 -64.46 13.03
CA TYR A 291 -10.10 -65.44 13.32
C TYR A 291 -10.68 -66.01 12.04
N TYR A 292 -10.94 -65.16 11.03
CA TYR A 292 -11.41 -65.60 9.72
C TYR A 292 -10.45 -66.62 9.10
N ALA A 293 -9.14 -66.33 9.06
CA ALA A 293 -8.13 -67.20 8.48
C ALA A 293 -8.10 -68.60 9.13
N ARG A 294 -8.29 -68.67 10.46
CA ARG A 294 -8.27 -69.93 11.21
C ARG A 294 -9.59 -70.70 11.16
N ALA A 295 -10.74 -70.02 11.19
CA ALA A 295 -12.04 -70.65 11.41
C ALA A 295 -12.95 -70.70 10.17
N PHE A 296 -12.86 -69.71 9.29
CA PHE A 296 -13.84 -69.49 8.22
C PHE A 296 -13.27 -69.45 6.79
N ALA A 297 -11.95 -69.31 6.62
CA ALA A 297 -11.32 -69.22 5.31
C ALA A 297 -11.41 -70.52 4.50
N THR A 298 -11.32 -71.68 5.16
CA THR A 298 -11.40 -73.00 4.53
C THR A 298 -12.77 -73.67 4.67
N ARG A 299 -13.65 -73.11 5.51
CA ARG A 299 -14.99 -73.62 5.78
C ARG A 299 -15.95 -72.47 6.04
N ALA A 300 -16.87 -72.22 5.11
CA ALA A 300 -17.89 -71.18 5.30
C ALA A 300 -18.71 -71.43 6.59
N PRO A 301 -19.03 -70.38 7.37
CA PRO A 301 -19.85 -70.53 8.57
C PRO A 301 -21.26 -71.00 8.22
N GLY A 302 -21.77 -71.98 8.97
CA GLY A 302 -23.15 -72.43 8.86
C GLY A 302 -24.13 -71.61 9.72
N PRO A 303 -25.42 -71.95 9.68
CA PRO A 303 -26.44 -71.34 10.53
C PRO A 303 -26.04 -71.35 12.03
N GLY A 304 -26.02 -70.17 12.64
CA GLY A 304 -25.68 -69.95 14.06
C GLY A 304 -24.19 -70.05 14.43
N ASP A 305 -23.28 -70.34 13.48
CA ASP A 305 -21.82 -70.38 13.77
C ASP A 305 -21.30 -69.01 14.22
N LEU A 306 -21.75 -67.92 13.59
CA LEU A 306 -21.33 -66.56 13.91
C LEU A 306 -21.84 -66.11 15.29
N ALA A 307 -23.08 -66.42 15.66
CA ALA A 307 -23.58 -66.19 17.01
C ALA A 307 -22.75 -66.94 18.07
N ARG A 308 -22.44 -68.23 17.85
CA ARG A 308 -21.58 -69.01 18.77
C ARG A 308 -20.17 -68.45 18.86
N ALA A 309 -19.59 -68.06 17.73
CA ALA A 309 -18.27 -67.43 17.68
C ALA A 309 -18.26 -66.09 18.42
N SER A 310 -19.32 -65.29 18.28
CA SER A 310 -19.44 -64.02 19.00
C SER A 310 -19.57 -64.18 20.51
N ALA A 311 -20.22 -65.25 20.97
CA ALA A 311 -20.33 -65.55 22.40
C ALA A 311 -19.03 -66.10 23.00
N SER A 312 -18.30 -66.94 22.25
CA SER A 312 -17.07 -67.60 22.73
C SER A 312 -15.80 -66.77 22.55
N ALA A 313 -15.76 -65.90 21.53
CA ALA A 313 -14.62 -65.05 21.21
C ALA A 313 -15.06 -63.60 20.89
N PRO A 314 -15.69 -62.88 21.85
CA PRO A 314 -16.31 -61.57 21.60
C PRO A 314 -15.34 -60.47 21.14
N ALA A 315 -14.04 -60.62 21.41
CA ALA A 315 -13.01 -59.71 20.93
C ALA A 315 -12.64 -59.94 19.44
N ALA A 316 -12.87 -61.15 18.93
CA ALA A 316 -12.52 -61.55 17.56
C ALA A 316 -13.73 -61.59 16.62
N VAL A 317 -14.90 -61.94 17.14
CA VAL A 317 -16.18 -61.92 16.43
C VAL A 317 -17.17 -61.10 17.26
N LYS A 318 -17.70 -60.04 16.67
CA LYS A 318 -18.64 -59.14 17.33
C LYS A 318 -19.91 -59.01 16.51
N ARG A 319 -21.08 -59.24 17.13
CA ARG A 319 -22.36 -58.81 16.57
C ARG A 319 -22.44 -57.28 16.67
N VAL A 320 -22.51 -56.61 15.53
CA VAL A 320 -22.54 -55.15 15.42
C VAL A 320 -23.85 -54.59 15.99
N ASN A 321 -24.97 -55.23 15.67
CA ASN A 321 -26.29 -54.78 16.07
C ASN A 321 -26.74 -55.42 17.40
N ARG A 322 -27.40 -54.63 18.25
CA ARG A 322 -28.05 -55.12 19.49
C ARG A 322 -29.42 -55.72 19.22
N GLN A 323 -30.21 -55.07 18.35
CA GLN A 323 -31.52 -55.52 17.87
C GLN A 323 -31.45 -55.89 16.38
N ALA A 324 -32.41 -56.68 15.88
CA ALA A 324 -32.47 -57.03 14.47
C ALA A 324 -32.56 -55.76 13.60
N ILE A 325 -31.81 -55.75 12.50
CA ILE A 325 -31.86 -54.66 11.51
C ILE A 325 -33.00 -54.96 10.53
N TYR A 326 -33.88 -53.99 10.31
CA TYR A 326 -34.96 -54.05 9.34
C TYR A 326 -34.66 -53.04 8.23
N PRO A 327 -34.22 -53.48 7.05
CA PRO A 327 -34.00 -52.60 5.91
C PRO A 327 -35.29 -51.93 5.46
N ASP A 328 -35.22 -50.63 5.17
CA ASP A 328 -36.36 -49.85 4.65
C ASP A 328 -36.67 -50.16 3.17
N SER A 329 -35.77 -50.87 2.50
CA SER A 329 -35.93 -51.31 1.11
C SER A 329 -35.33 -52.70 0.90
N GLN A 330 -35.95 -53.49 0.04
CA GLN A 330 -35.41 -54.78 -0.41
C GLN A 330 -34.70 -54.58 -1.74
N LEU A 331 -33.37 -54.63 -1.71
CA LEU A 331 -32.53 -54.42 -2.88
C LEU A 331 -32.15 -55.76 -3.51
N ASN A 332 -31.99 -55.80 -4.83
CA ASN A 332 -31.32 -56.91 -5.52
C ASN A 332 -29.79 -56.64 -5.64
N ASP A 333 -29.03 -57.66 -6.06
CA ASP A 333 -27.56 -57.55 -6.15
C ASP A 333 -27.09 -56.44 -7.08
N ARG A 334 -27.81 -56.19 -8.19
CA ARG A 334 -27.47 -55.18 -9.17
C ARG A 334 -27.68 -53.76 -8.63
N GLU A 335 -28.77 -53.53 -7.90
CA GLU A 335 -29.05 -52.24 -7.26
C GLU A 335 -27.97 -51.89 -6.23
N VAL A 336 -27.54 -52.87 -5.44
CA VAL A 336 -26.43 -52.68 -4.49
C VAL A 336 -25.15 -52.32 -5.25
N GLU A 337 -24.84 -53.01 -6.34
CA GLU A 337 -23.66 -52.71 -7.16
C GLU A 337 -23.71 -51.30 -7.77
N ASP A 338 -24.87 -50.88 -8.30
CA ASP A 338 -25.06 -49.54 -8.88
C ASP A 338 -24.90 -48.43 -7.82
N ILE A 339 -25.39 -48.66 -6.59
CA ILE A 339 -25.21 -47.75 -5.45
C ILE A 339 -23.73 -47.64 -5.07
N VAL A 340 -23.03 -48.78 -4.95
CA VAL A 340 -21.60 -48.83 -4.58
C VAL A 340 -20.73 -48.15 -5.65
N ARG A 341 -21.10 -48.26 -6.93
CA ARG A 341 -20.44 -47.58 -8.04
C ARG A 341 -20.84 -46.10 -8.17
N GLY A 342 -21.80 -45.62 -7.38
CA GLY A 342 -22.28 -44.23 -7.42
C GLY A 342 -23.07 -43.89 -8.70
N LEU A 343 -23.52 -44.88 -9.47
CA LEU A 343 -24.18 -44.68 -10.76
C LEU A 343 -25.61 -44.11 -10.63
N SER A 344 -26.21 -44.24 -9.46
CA SER A 344 -27.62 -43.89 -9.19
C SER A 344 -27.77 -42.73 -8.19
N LEU A 345 -26.70 -41.99 -7.88
CA LEU A 345 -26.70 -40.94 -6.84
C LEU A 345 -26.17 -39.62 -7.39
N ALA A 346 -26.84 -38.51 -7.04
CA ALA A 346 -26.34 -37.17 -7.32
C ALA A 346 -25.08 -36.81 -6.50
N ASN A 347 -24.89 -37.48 -5.35
CA ASN A 347 -23.72 -37.37 -4.47
C ASN A 347 -23.52 -38.68 -3.68
N GLU A 348 -22.27 -39.10 -3.50
CA GLU A 348 -21.89 -40.27 -2.68
C GLU A 348 -22.38 -40.17 -1.22
N GLU A 349 -22.58 -38.96 -0.68
CA GLU A 349 -23.12 -38.78 0.68
C GLU A 349 -24.62 -39.11 0.82
N GLN A 350 -25.33 -39.35 -0.28
CA GLN A 350 -26.75 -39.71 -0.28
C GLN A 350 -26.99 -41.21 -0.41
N ALA A 351 -25.93 -42.04 -0.43
CA ALA A 351 -26.08 -43.48 -0.51
C ALA A 351 -26.89 -44.04 0.68
N PRO A 352 -27.93 -44.85 0.44
CA PRO A 352 -28.65 -45.52 1.52
C PRO A 352 -27.74 -46.55 2.20
N PHE A 353 -27.96 -46.77 3.49
CA PHE A 353 -27.27 -47.80 4.27
C PHE A 353 -28.22 -48.33 5.35
N PHE A 354 -28.01 -49.56 5.81
CA PHE A 354 -28.87 -50.19 6.82
C PHE A 354 -28.27 -50.16 8.23
N VAL A 355 -26.93 -50.13 8.33
CA VAL A 355 -26.25 -50.06 9.62
C VAL A 355 -24.90 -49.35 9.51
N ILE A 356 -24.48 -48.73 10.61
CA ILE A 356 -23.13 -48.17 10.79
C ILE A 356 -22.41 -48.98 11.87
N ASP A 357 -21.17 -49.35 11.62
CA ASP A 357 -20.26 -49.84 12.66
C ASP A 357 -19.10 -48.83 12.83
N ASP A 358 -18.98 -48.30 14.03
CA ASP A 358 -17.91 -47.40 14.46
C ASP A 358 -17.15 -47.94 15.68
N ASN A 359 -17.31 -49.24 15.93
CA ASN A 359 -16.80 -49.99 17.08
C ASN A 359 -17.28 -49.47 18.45
N ASP A 360 -18.53 -49.03 18.50
CA ASP A 360 -19.20 -48.48 19.68
C ASP A 360 -18.41 -47.32 20.29
N ARG A 361 -17.64 -46.57 19.48
CA ARG A 361 -16.68 -45.55 19.98
C ARG A 361 -17.32 -44.43 20.81
N PHE A 362 -18.64 -44.26 20.70
CA PHE A 362 -19.42 -43.29 21.46
C PHE A 362 -20.12 -43.88 22.70
N ASP A 363 -20.06 -45.21 22.89
CA ASP A 363 -20.59 -45.88 24.06
C ASP A 363 -19.53 -46.03 25.17
N ALA A 364 -19.99 -46.22 26.41
CA ALA A 364 -19.13 -46.44 27.56
C ALA A 364 -18.23 -47.69 27.37
N GLY A 365 -16.91 -47.49 27.38
CA GLY A 365 -15.93 -48.57 27.19
C GLY A 365 -15.61 -48.91 25.73
N GLY A 366 -16.29 -48.27 24.76
CA GLY A 366 -16.01 -48.42 23.35
C GLY A 366 -14.66 -47.84 22.92
N LYS A 367 -14.11 -48.34 21.81
CA LYS A 367 -12.82 -47.90 21.25
C LYS A 367 -13.00 -47.59 19.79
N LYS A 368 -12.50 -46.44 19.32
CA LYS A 368 -12.43 -46.18 17.88
C LYS A 368 -11.54 -47.22 17.17
N PHE A 369 -11.86 -47.50 15.91
CA PHE A 369 -10.95 -48.24 15.03
C PHE A 369 -9.62 -47.53 14.84
N THR A 370 -8.62 -48.28 14.37
CA THR A 370 -7.36 -47.72 13.90
C THR A 370 -7.39 -47.54 12.38
N ASP A 371 -6.72 -46.51 11.88
CA ASP A 371 -6.62 -46.23 10.45
C ASP A 371 -5.85 -47.35 9.73
N GLY A 372 -6.48 -47.96 8.73
CA GLY A 372 -5.97 -49.12 7.99
C GLY A 372 -6.31 -50.47 8.61
N GLU A 373 -7.02 -50.51 9.74
CA GLU A 373 -7.50 -51.77 10.33
C GLU A 373 -8.48 -52.47 9.37
N GLN A 374 -8.51 -53.79 9.36
CA GLN A 374 -9.33 -54.55 8.42
C GLN A 374 -10.19 -55.59 9.15
N PHE A 375 -11.41 -55.80 8.65
CA PHE A 375 -12.32 -56.83 9.17
C PHE A 375 -13.17 -57.45 8.07
N TRP A 376 -13.57 -58.69 8.30
CA TRP A 376 -14.58 -59.38 7.49
C TRP A 376 -15.97 -59.12 8.07
N TYR A 377 -16.90 -58.70 7.21
CA TYR A 377 -18.29 -58.48 7.57
C TYR A 377 -19.19 -59.55 6.97
N TYR A 378 -20.10 -60.06 7.79
CA TYR A 378 -21.17 -60.98 7.41
C TYR A 378 -22.53 -60.38 7.74
N VAL A 379 -23.54 -60.75 6.96
CA VAL A 379 -24.95 -60.47 7.25
C VAL A 379 -25.68 -61.80 7.31
N VAL A 380 -26.58 -61.94 8.27
CA VAL A 380 -27.38 -63.16 8.45
C VAL A 380 -28.84 -62.78 8.61
N ALA A 381 -29.72 -63.37 7.80
CA ALA A 381 -31.16 -63.23 7.99
C ALA A 381 -31.60 -63.99 9.24
N ARG A 382 -32.55 -63.42 9.98
CA ARG A 382 -33.14 -64.05 11.16
C ARG A 382 -34.55 -64.50 10.86
N ASP A 383 -34.95 -65.66 11.38
CA ASP A 383 -36.34 -66.10 11.30
C ASP A 383 -37.22 -65.47 12.39
N LEU A 384 -38.54 -65.74 12.36
CA LEU A 384 -39.51 -65.24 13.36
C LEU A 384 -39.21 -65.66 14.81
N LEU A 385 -38.38 -66.69 15.01
CA LEU A 385 -37.93 -67.15 16.33
C LEU A 385 -36.56 -66.56 16.71
N GLY A 386 -36.00 -65.71 15.85
CA GLY A 386 -34.71 -65.08 16.02
C GLY A 386 -33.52 -65.97 15.71
N ARG A 387 -33.72 -67.19 15.17
CA ARG A 387 -32.67 -68.11 14.74
C ARG A 387 -32.00 -67.58 13.47
N GLU A 388 -30.71 -67.83 13.36
CA GLU A 388 -29.91 -67.35 12.23
C GLU A 388 -29.95 -68.33 11.06
N GLY A 389 -30.24 -67.81 9.86
CA GLY A 389 -30.15 -68.54 8.60
C GLY A 389 -28.71 -68.74 8.12
N ILE A 390 -28.55 -69.02 6.83
CA ILE A 390 -27.23 -69.14 6.21
C ILE A 390 -26.56 -67.75 6.19
N PRO A 391 -25.32 -67.60 6.67
CA PRO A 391 -24.59 -66.33 6.54
C PRO A 391 -24.30 -65.97 5.09
N SER A 392 -24.26 -64.67 4.78
CA SER A 392 -23.84 -64.16 3.47
C SER A 392 -22.37 -64.48 3.17
N ALA A 393 -21.97 -64.32 1.90
CA ALA A 393 -20.55 -64.28 1.57
C ALA A 393 -19.90 -63.06 2.26
N PRO A 394 -18.67 -63.18 2.80
CA PRO A 394 -18.08 -62.11 3.59
C PRO A 394 -17.47 -61.01 2.73
N THR A 395 -17.36 -59.81 3.32
CA THR A 395 -16.64 -58.68 2.70
C THR A 395 -15.52 -58.18 3.59
N LEU A 396 -14.31 -58.16 3.04
CA LEU A 396 -13.17 -57.52 3.68
C LEU A 396 -13.28 -56.02 3.50
N ILE A 397 -13.33 -55.29 4.61
CA ILE A 397 -13.43 -53.82 4.61
C ILE A 397 -12.24 -53.25 5.37
N THR A 398 -11.66 -52.19 4.82
CA THR A 398 -10.56 -51.43 5.43
C THR A 398 -11.09 -50.15 6.04
N LEU A 399 -10.79 -49.92 7.31
CA LEU A 399 -11.27 -48.78 8.08
C LEU A 399 -10.38 -47.59 7.83
N CYS A 400 -10.90 -46.61 7.10
CA CYS A 400 -10.13 -45.45 6.67
C CYS A 400 -10.26 -44.29 7.66
N GLY A 401 -9.13 -43.75 8.11
CA GLY A 401 -9.07 -42.41 8.68
C GLY A 401 -9.32 -41.40 7.55
N ARG A 402 -10.36 -40.56 7.70
CA ARG A 402 -10.79 -39.56 6.70
C ARG A 402 -10.70 -38.13 7.20
N ARG A 403 -10.18 -37.92 8.42
CA ARG A 403 -9.83 -36.58 8.90
C ARG A 403 -8.53 -36.11 8.28
N ALA A 404 -8.59 -34.95 7.61
CA ALA A 404 -7.40 -34.26 7.13
C ALA A 404 -6.60 -33.62 8.29
N PRO A 405 -5.29 -33.39 8.09
CA PRO A 405 -4.51 -32.59 9.02
C PRO A 405 -5.06 -31.16 9.16
N VAL A 406 -4.68 -30.48 10.24
CA VAL A 406 -4.98 -29.05 10.39
C VAL A 406 -4.20 -28.22 9.37
N PRO A 407 -4.75 -27.09 8.88
CA PRO A 407 -4.00 -26.16 8.04
C PRO A 407 -2.73 -25.66 8.74
N PRO A 408 -1.59 -25.57 8.03
CA PRO A 408 -0.36 -25.02 8.59
C PRO A 408 -0.53 -23.56 9.03
N ALA A 409 0.08 -23.23 10.17
CA ALA A 409 0.09 -21.87 10.73
C ALA A 409 1.45 -21.17 10.52
N SER A 410 1.50 -19.88 10.83
CA SER A 410 2.73 -19.06 10.80
C SER A 410 3.45 -19.05 9.45
N LEU A 411 2.67 -19.08 8.36
CA LEU A 411 3.20 -18.90 7.02
C LEU A 411 3.79 -17.49 6.87
N ARG A 412 4.97 -17.40 6.28
CA ARG A 412 5.63 -16.17 5.86
C ARG A 412 6.36 -16.39 4.55
N VAL A 413 6.46 -15.32 3.77
CA VAL A 413 7.17 -15.28 2.49
C VAL A 413 8.23 -14.20 2.59
N GLU A 414 9.47 -14.58 2.35
CA GLU A 414 10.64 -13.70 2.40
C GLU A 414 11.33 -13.72 1.03
N VAL A 415 11.93 -12.59 0.63
CA VAL A 415 12.74 -12.53 -0.60
C VAL A 415 14.18 -12.85 -0.22
N ILE A 416 14.77 -13.82 -0.91
CA ILE A 416 16.18 -14.18 -0.75
C ILE A 416 16.93 -13.97 -2.06
N ASN A 417 18.20 -13.54 -1.96
CA ASN A 417 19.10 -13.40 -3.09
C ASN A 417 19.98 -14.64 -3.17
N LYS A 418 20.00 -15.31 -4.32
CA LYS A 418 20.84 -16.49 -4.54
C LYS A 418 21.57 -16.35 -5.87
N SER A 419 22.90 -16.36 -5.83
CA SER A 419 23.71 -16.51 -7.03
C SER A 419 23.70 -17.97 -7.48
N PRO A 420 23.43 -18.27 -8.77
CA PRO A 420 23.58 -19.63 -9.29
C PRO A 420 25.04 -20.11 -9.27
N ALA A 421 26.00 -19.18 -9.33
CA ALA A 421 27.44 -19.39 -9.22
C ALA A 421 28.15 -18.09 -8.76
N PRO A 422 29.39 -18.14 -8.21
CA PRO A 422 30.09 -16.96 -7.66
C PRO A 422 30.29 -15.80 -8.65
N SER A 423 30.26 -16.08 -9.95
CA SER A 423 30.46 -15.10 -11.03
C SER A 423 29.17 -14.69 -11.75
N GLN A 424 28.00 -15.14 -11.29
CA GLN A 424 26.71 -14.81 -11.91
C GLN A 424 25.90 -13.81 -11.06
N PRO A 425 25.06 -12.98 -11.72
CA PRO A 425 24.17 -12.06 -11.02
C PRO A 425 23.31 -12.79 -9.99
N THR A 426 23.09 -12.18 -8.84
CA THR A 426 22.18 -12.68 -7.82
C THR A 426 20.74 -12.56 -8.31
N ASP A 427 20.05 -13.69 -8.44
CA ASP A 427 18.61 -13.73 -8.69
C ASP A 427 17.84 -13.62 -7.37
N GLN A 428 16.67 -12.99 -7.42
CA GLN A 428 15.72 -12.97 -6.31
C GLN A 428 14.79 -14.19 -6.36
N PHE A 429 14.55 -14.82 -5.21
CA PHE A 429 13.63 -15.94 -5.04
C PHE A 429 12.70 -15.71 -3.85
N PHE A 430 11.51 -16.29 -3.90
CA PHE A 430 10.64 -16.38 -2.74
C PHE A 430 11.02 -17.60 -1.88
N GLN A 431 11.34 -17.34 -0.62
CA GLN A 431 11.47 -18.34 0.42
C GLN A 431 10.17 -18.38 1.24
N ILE A 432 9.52 -19.53 1.26
CA ILE A 432 8.25 -19.76 1.94
C ILE A 432 8.55 -20.56 3.21
N ARG A 433 8.17 -20.02 4.37
CA ARG A 433 8.45 -20.65 5.68
C ARG A 433 7.18 -20.74 6.54
N TRP A 434 6.92 -21.89 7.16
CA TRP A 434 5.70 -22.12 7.96
C TRP A 434 5.99 -22.97 9.20
N GLY A 435 5.09 -22.91 10.19
CA GLY A 435 5.19 -23.67 11.43
C GLY A 435 4.81 -25.14 11.24
N ARG A 436 5.45 -26.03 12.01
CA ARG A 436 5.11 -27.46 12.06
C ARG A 436 3.71 -27.65 12.66
N ASN A 437 2.90 -28.53 12.08
CA ASN A 437 1.62 -28.94 12.64
C ASN A 437 1.77 -29.66 14.00
N PRO A 438 0.77 -29.61 14.89
CA PRO A 438 0.82 -30.27 16.20
C PRO A 438 1.06 -31.78 16.09
N THR A 439 1.86 -32.34 16.99
CA THR A 439 2.24 -33.77 17.02
C THR A 439 1.74 -34.50 18.27
N ASN A 440 0.82 -33.89 19.03
CA ASN A 440 0.24 -34.54 20.20
C ASN A 440 -0.64 -35.74 19.77
N SER A 441 -0.89 -36.66 20.71
CA SER A 441 -1.64 -37.90 20.45
C SER A 441 -3.10 -37.68 19.99
N ALA A 442 -3.62 -36.47 20.13
CA ALA A 442 -4.95 -36.07 19.66
C ALA A 442 -4.96 -35.51 18.23
N ALA A 443 -3.81 -35.11 17.68
CA ALA A 443 -3.69 -34.51 16.36
C ALA A 443 -3.65 -35.57 15.25
N VAL A 444 -4.21 -35.22 14.10
CA VAL A 444 -4.06 -36.01 12.87
C VAL A 444 -2.61 -35.85 12.38
N PRO A 445 -1.89 -36.94 12.11
CA PRO A 445 -0.50 -36.85 11.67
C PRO A 445 -0.38 -36.18 10.30
N THR A 446 0.76 -35.52 10.06
CA THR A 446 1.06 -34.80 8.82
C THR A 446 2.30 -35.42 8.18
N ASP A 447 2.18 -35.93 6.96
CA ASP A 447 3.26 -36.59 6.22
C ASP A 447 4.07 -35.61 5.36
N GLY A 448 3.53 -34.42 5.10
CA GLY A 448 4.22 -33.34 4.43
C GLY A 448 3.31 -32.19 4.07
N TYR A 449 3.80 -31.33 3.17
CA TYR A 449 3.16 -30.08 2.81
C TYR A 449 3.23 -29.83 1.30
N TYR A 450 2.14 -29.30 0.75
CA TYR A 450 2.03 -28.77 -0.59
C TYR A 450 2.06 -27.24 -0.54
N VAL A 451 2.97 -26.63 -1.30
CA VAL A 451 3.09 -25.18 -1.44
C VAL A 451 2.45 -24.76 -2.76
N TYR A 452 1.54 -23.79 -2.72
CA TYR A 452 0.86 -23.25 -3.89
C TYR A 452 1.17 -21.78 -4.07
N ARG A 453 1.13 -21.31 -5.32
CA ARG A 453 1.30 -19.92 -5.72
C ARG A 453 0.06 -19.44 -6.49
N TRP A 454 -0.37 -18.22 -6.21
CA TRP A 454 -1.56 -17.60 -6.76
C TRP A 454 -1.26 -16.17 -7.24
N ASN A 455 -2.09 -15.66 -8.13
CA ASN A 455 -1.97 -14.28 -8.62
C ASN A 455 -2.88 -13.31 -7.86
N ALA A 456 -3.84 -13.81 -7.09
CA ALA A 456 -4.73 -13.01 -6.26
C ALA A 456 -4.99 -13.70 -4.90
N PRO A 457 -5.28 -12.93 -3.83
CA PRO A 457 -5.42 -13.47 -2.47
C PRO A 457 -6.67 -14.34 -2.28
N ASP A 458 -7.70 -14.18 -3.12
CA ASP A 458 -8.97 -14.88 -3.01
C ASP A 458 -9.06 -16.12 -3.91
N GLU A 459 -8.13 -16.31 -4.85
CA GLU A 459 -8.04 -17.54 -5.67
C GLU A 459 -8.02 -18.86 -4.88
N PRO A 460 -7.33 -18.98 -3.72
CA PRO A 460 -7.30 -20.23 -2.96
C PRO A 460 -8.66 -20.64 -2.36
N THR A 461 -9.59 -19.68 -2.22
CA THR A 461 -10.91 -19.91 -1.63
C THR A 461 -12.03 -19.99 -2.68
N ARG A 462 -11.74 -19.68 -3.94
CA ARG A 462 -12.70 -19.79 -5.03
C ARG A 462 -13.01 -21.26 -5.32
N PRO A 463 -14.29 -21.62 -5.54
CA PRO A 463 -14.64 -22.96 -5.96
C PRO A 463 -13.99 -23.26 -7.33
N PRO A 464 -13.46 -24.49 -7.54
CA PRO A 464 -12.87 -24.85 -8.82
C PRO A 464 -13.93 -24.77 -9.92
N ARG A 465 -13.58 -24.16 -11.05
CA ARG A 465 -14.44 -24.18 -12.24
C ARG A 465 -14.27 -25.54 -12.95
N PRO A 466 -15.34 -26.13 -13.49
CA PRO A 466 -15.27 -27.47 -14.10
C PRO A 466 -14.30 -27.58 -15.29
N ASP A 467 -14.00 -26.46 -15.94
CA ASP A 467 -13.19 -26.32 -17.16
C ASP A 467 -11.73 -25.90 -16.89
N THR A 468 -11.38 -25.56 -15.65
CA THR A 468 -10.03 -25.10 -15.31
C THR A 468 -9.24 -26.24 -14.64
N PRO A 469 -8.08 -26.66 -15.19
CA PRO A 469 -7.27 -27.68 -14.55
C PRO A 469 -6.85 -27.22 -13.15
N PRO A 470 -6.85 -28.12 -12.15
CA PRO A 470 -6.50 -27.76 -10.78
C PRO A 470 -5.07 -27.23 -10.72
N VAL A 471 -4.90 -26.12 -9.99
CA VAL A 471 -3.60 -25.48 -9.80
C VAL A 471 -2.67 -26.48 -9.11
N GLN A 472 -1.54 -26.76 -9.77
CA GLN A 472 -0.53 -27.66 -9.25
C GLN A 472 0.33 -26.97 -8.18
N PRO A 473 0.79 -27.71 -7.16
CA PRO A 473 1.70 -27.18 -6.16
C PRO A 473 3.05 -26.81 -6.81
N VAL A 474 3.61 -25.67 -6.42
CA VAL A 474 4.95 -25.24 -6.84
C VAL A 474 6.06 -26.04 -6.15
N LYS A 475 5.77 -26.63 -4.98
CA LYS A 475 6.69 -27.48 -4.22
C LYS A 475 5.92 -28.49 -3.36
N ILE A 476 6.48 -29.68 -3.19
CA ILE A 476 6.06 -30.68 -2.21
C ILE A 476 7.20 -30.86 -1.22
N VAL A 477 6.92 -30.71 0.07
CA VAL A 477 7.91 -30.81 1.16
C VAL A 477 7.48 -31.92 2.10
N PRO A 478 8.16 -33.09 2.09
CA PRO A 478 7.91 -34.15 3.05
C PRO A 478 8.16 -33.68 4.49
N ALA A 479 7.35 -34.15 5.44
CA ALA A 479 7.62 -33.95 6.85
C ALA A 479 8.90 -34.74 7.20
N GLY A 480 9.94 -34.04 7.63
CA GLY A 480 11.22 -34.66 7.98
C GLY A 480 11.19 -35.23 9.41
N ALA A 481 11.96 -36.28 9.65
CA ALA A 481 12.09 -36.93 10.96
C ALA A 481 12.90 -36.11 12.02
N ARG A 482 13.07 -34.79 11.85
CA ARG A 482 13.85 -33.94 12.77
C ARG A 482 12.98 -32.90 13.47
N ASP A 483 13.36 -32.51 14.67
CA ASP A 483 12.71 -31.57 15.60
C ASP A 483 12.61 -30.11 15.10
N ALA A 484 12.51 -29.88 13.79
CA ALA A 484 12.35 -28.55 13.22
C ALA A 484 10.95 -28.00 13.56
N LEU A 485 10.92 -26.88 14.29
CA LEU A 485 9.68 -26.12 14.57
C LEU A 485 9.10 -25.44 13.32
N PHE A 486 9.92 -25.25 12.28
CA PHE A 486 9.54 -24.61 11.02
C PHE A 486 10.06 -25.38 9.82
N TYR A 487 9.26 -25.38 8.75
CA TYR A 487 9.61 -25.89 7.43
C TYR A 487 9.84 -24.74 6.46
N THR A 488 10.68 -24.96 5.46
CA THR A 488 11.04 -23.94 4.47
C THR A 488 11.07 -24.55 3.06
N ALA A 489 10.56 -23.80 2.08
CA ALA A 489 10.64 -24.10 0.65
C ALA A 489 11.13 -22.86 -0.11
N ILE A 490 11.76 -23.07 -1.26
CA ILE A 490 12.09 -22.00 -2.20
C ILE A 490 11.28 -22.24 -3.47
N ASP A 491 10.63 -21.21 -3.99
CA ASP A 491 9.97 -21.26 -5.31
C ASP A 491 11.02 -21.16 -6.42
N ASP A 492 11.64 -22.29 -6.72
CA ASP A 492 12.74 -22.45 -7.66
C ASP A 492 12.33 -23.14 -8.96
N ASN A 493 11.03 -23.32 -9.21
CA ASN A 493 10.52 -23.95 -10.43
C ASN A 493 10.76 -23.09 -11.69
N ASP A 494 10.61 -23.70 -12.86
CA ASP A 494 10.82 -23.03 -14.14
C ASP A 494 9.84 -21.87 -14.39
N GLN A 495 8.67 -21.92 -13.77
CA GLN A 495 7.61 -20.92 -13.86
C GLN A 495 7.71 -19.85 -12.76
N ARG A 496 8.83 -19.76 -12.02
CA ARG A 496 8.97 -18.82 -10.90
C ARG A 496 8.83 -17.37 -11.36
N PRO A 497 8.29 -16.46 -10.53
CA PRO A 497 8.39 -15.03 -10.79
C PRO A 497 9.86 -14.59 -10.92
N ARG A 498 10.18 -13.80 -11.94
CA ARG A 498 11.52 -13.24 -12.18
C ARG A 498 11.42 -11.79 -12.64
N LEU A 499 12.39 -10.96 -12.26
CA LEU A 499 12.51 -9.61 -12.79
C LEU A 499 13.02 -9.67 -14.25
N PRO A 500 12.57 -8.76 -15.15
CA PRO A 500 11.68 -7.63 -14.88
C PRO A 500 10.18 -7.99 -14.90
N ASP A 501 9.78 -9.17 -15.39
CA ASP A 501 8.35 -9.52 -15.62
C ASP A 501 7.48 -9.56 -14.36
N ALA A 502 8.10 -9.82 -13.21
CA ALA A 502 7.47 -9.85 -11.90
C ALA A 502 7.42 -8.48 -11.20
N ASP A 503 8.00 -7.43 -11.79
CA ASP A 503 7.93 -6.08 -11.22
C ASP A 503 6.47 -5.62 -11.13
N GLN A 504 6.14 -4.92 -10.04
CA GLN A 504 4.79 -4.47 -9.69
C GLN A 504 3.72 -5.57 -9.57
N LYS A 505 4.10 -6.85 -9.50
CA LYS A 505 3.17 -7.96 -9.30
C LYS A 505 3.28 -8.52 -7.89
N THR A 506 2.13 -8.81 -7.30
CA THR A 506 2.04 -9.51 -6.01
C THR A 506 1.67 -10.96 -6.26
N TYR A 507 2.51 -11.87 -5.77
CA TYR A 507 2.23 -13.30 -5.78
C TYR A 507 1.79 -13.72 -4.39
N TRP A 508 0.82 -14.62 -4.29
CA TRP A 508 0.30 -15.08 -3.01
C TRP A 508 0.66 -16.55 -2.82
N TYR A 509 1.11 -16.91 -1.63
CA TYR A 509 1.45 -18.28 -1.29
C TYR A 509 0.52 -18.83 -0.22
N THR A 510 0.16 -20.10 -0.37
CA THR A 510 -0.56 -20.87 0.65
C THR A 510 0.09 -22.23 0.80
N VAL A 511 -0.01 -22.83 1.98
CA VAL A 511 0.47 -24.19 2.24
C VAL A 511 -0.68 -25.07 2.70
N ARG A 512 -0.75 -26.29 2.20
CA ARG A 512 -1.65 -27.34 2.69
C ARG A 512 -0.82 -28.46 3.29
N ALA A 513 -1.20 -28.93 4.47
CA ALA A 513 -0.67 -30.17 5.02
C ALA A 513 -1.34 -31.36 4.33
N TYR A 514 -0.59 -32.44 4.10
CA TYR A 514 -1.16 -33.68 3.61
C TYR A 514 -0.85 -34.86 4.54
N ARG A 515 -1.72 -35.84 4.47
CA ARG A 515 -1.53 -37.17 5.03
C ARG A 515 -1.92 -38.21 4.00
N GLN A 516 -1.15 -39.28 3.92
CA GLN A 516 -1.48 -40.48 3.19
C GLN A 516 -2.24 -41.42 4.12
N SER A 517 -3.47 -41.78 3.73
CA SER A 517 -4.20 -42.86 4.40
C SER A 517 -3.79 -44.21 3.79
N PRO A 518 -3.76 -45.31 4.59
CA PRO A 518 -3.66 -46.68 4.08
C PRO A 518 -4.70 -47.02 3.00
N CYS A 519 -5.84 -46.30 2.98
CA CYS A 519 -6.86 -46.41 1.94
C CYS A 519 -6.50 -45.73 0.61
N ARG A 520 -5.23 -45.33 0.43
CA ARG A 520 -4.68 -44.67 -0.77
C ARG A 520 -5.24 -43.28 -1.07
N ASP A 521 -5.94 -42.68 -0.12
CA ASP A 521 -6.39 -41.29 -0.21
C ASP A 521 -5.31 -40.33 0.29
N VAL A 522 -5.03 -39.28 -0.48
CA VAL A 522 -4.24 -38.14 -0.01
C VAL A 522 -5.20 -37.13 0.59
N LEU A 523 -5.22 -37.05 1.92
CA LEU A 523 -6.06 -36.12 2.65
C LEU A 523 -5.33 -34.79 2.81
N LEU A 524 -5.87 -33.77 2.18
CA LEU A 524 -5.33 -32.42 2.22
C LEU A 524 -6.08 -31.55 3.24
N SER A 525 -5.35 -30.80 4.05
CA SER A 525 -5.92 -29.75 4.89
C SER A 525 -6.58 -28.66 4.04
N GLY A 526 -7.30 -27.74 4.68
CA GLY A 526 -7.57 -26.42 4.08
C GLY A 526 -6.27 -25.68 3.77
N HIS A 527 -6.34 -24.66 2.92
CA HIS A 527 -5.23 -23.73 2.69
C HIS A 527 -4.92 -22.95 3.98
N SER A 528 -3.64 -22.71 4.26
CA SER A 528 -3.25 -21.64 5.19
C SER A 528 -3.77 -20.28 4.69
N ALA A 529 -3.76 -19.27 5.55
CA ALA A 529 -3.99 -17.90 5.11
C ALA A 529 -3.02 -17.52 3.97
N PRO A 530 -3.48 -16.86 2.90
CA PRO A 530 -2.63 -16.43 1.80
C PRO A 530 -1.69 -15.32 2.26
N VAL A 531 -0.39 -15.48 1.97
CA VAL A 531 0.64 -14.50 2.33
C VAL A 531 1.27 -13.94 1.05
N PRO A 532 1.37 -12.60 0.91
CA PRO A 532 1.92 -12.00 -0.29
C PRO A 532 3.45 -12.05 -0.32
N GLY A 533 4.01 -12.19 -1.51
CA GLY A 533 5.42 -11.98 -1.85
C GLY A 533 5.51 -11.04 -3.04
N VAL A 534 6.39 -10.03 -2.95
CA VAL A 534 6.64 -9.06 -4.02
C VAL A 534 8.14 -9.02 -4.29
N LEU A 535 8.53 -9.25 -5.55
CA LEU A 535 9.90 -9.01 -5.99
C LEU A 535 10.05 -7.51 -6.25
N ARG A 536 11.17 -6.93 -5.84
CA ARG A 536 11.44 -5.49 -6.05
C ARG A 536 12.75 -5.33 -6.80
N GLN A 537 12.69 -4.62 -7.91
CA GLN A 537 13.90 -4.07 -8.49
C GLN A 537 14.40 -2.96 -7.55
N PHE A 538 15.68 -2.98 -7.19
CA PHE A 538 16.32 -1.95 -6.35
C PHE A 538 17.22 -1.01 -7.16
N ASP A 539 17.39 -1.31 -8.44
CA ASP A 539 18.17 -0.50 -9.37
C ASP A 539 17.24 0.53 -10.02
N GLY A 540 17.52 1.80 -9.74
CA GLY A 540 16.85 2.94 -10.38
C GLY A 540 17.05 2.94 -11.90
N PRO A 541 16.30 3.78 -12.63
CA PRO A 541 16.36 3.83 -14.08
C PRO A 541 17.76 4.23 -14.57
N GLY A 542 18.08 3.84 -15.81
CA GLY A 542 19.39 4.09 -16.43
C GLY A 542 19.74 5.58 -16.55
N ARG A 543 20.93 5.86 -17.10
CA ARG A 543 21.40 7.25 -17.29
C ARG A 543 20.49 7.98 -18.30
N GLY A 544 19.86 9.07 -17.86
CA GLY A 544 19.19 10.00 -18.79
C GLY A 544 20.19 10.86 -19.56
N SER A 545 19.71 11.62 -20.55
CA SER A 545 20.53 12.64 -21.22
C SER A 545 19.73 13.90 -21.49
N GLY A 546 20.40 15.02 -21.66
CA GLY A 546 19.74 16.28 -21.99
C GLY A 546 20.72 17.37 -22.40
N GLU A 547 20.18 18.45 -22.94
CA GLU A 547 20.92 19.59 -23.48
C GLU A 547 20.45 20.89 -22.84
N LEU A 548 21.40 21.82 -22.63
CA LEU A 548 21.17 23.16 -22.12
C LEU A 548 21.10 24.16 -23.27
N LEU A 549 20.07 25.01 -23.25
CA LEU A 549 19.81 26.03 -24.24
C LEU A 549 19.94 27.42 -23.60
N VAL A 550 20.84 28.27 -24.11
CA VAL A 550 21.21 29.57 -23.55
C VAL A 550 20.97 30.72 -24.54
N PHE A 551 20.87 31.96 -24.05
CA PHE A 551 20.79 33.17 -24.86
C PHE A 551 22.09 33.95 -24.78
N CYS A 552 22.66 34.29 -25.95
CA CYS A 552 23.90 35.04 -26.05
C CYS A 552 23.72 36.30 -26.91
N ALA A 553 24.28 37.39 -26.42
CA ALA A 553 24.01 38.72 -26.93
C ALA A 553 25.04 39.14 -27.98
N LYS A 554 24.93 38.57 -29.18
CA LYS A 554 25.85 38.90 -30.28
C LYS A 554 25.47 40.23 -30.96
N PRO A 555 26.40 41.19 -31.08
CA PRO A 555 26.13 42.41 -31.82
C PRO A 555 26.03 42.10 -33.32
N ARG A 556 25.23 42.89 -34.05
CA ARG A 556 25.16 42.83 -35.51
C ARG A 556 25.36 44.23 -36.09
N VAL A 557 26.15 44.33 -37.16
CA VAL A 557 26.33 45.58 -37.91
C VAL A 557 25.56 45.52 -39.22
N GLN A 558 25.05 46.67 -39.64
CA GLN A 558 24.44 46.88 -40.94
C GLN A 558 25.00 48.17 -41.56
N PHE A 559 25.22 48.15 -42.87
CA PHE A 559 25.56 49.35 -43.61
C PHE A 559 24.29 50.18 -43.85
N ILE A 560 24.36 51.48 -43.60
CA ILE A 560 23.25 52.41 -43.81
C ILE A 560 23.44 53.21 -45.09
N ALA A 561 24.53 53.98 -45.17
CA ALA A 561 24.76 54.88 -46.29
C ALA A 561 26.23 55.30 -46.38
N ALA A 562 26.65 55.71 -47.57
CA ALA A 562 27.91 56.39 -47.81
C ALA A 562 27.65 57.65 -48.64
N THR A 563 28.01 58.81 -48.10
CA THR A 563 27.73 60.11 -48.69
C THR A 563 29.03 60.85 -48.98
N GLU A 564 29.20 61.31 -50.21
CA GLU A 564 30.33 62.15 -50.64
C GLU A 564 30.01 63.63 -50.33
N GLN A 565 30.87 64.31 -49.56
CA GLN A 565 30.73 65.74 -49.22
C GLN A 565 31.85 66.56 -49.83
N THR A 566 31.52 67.69 -50.48
CA THR A 566 32.52 68.63 -51.01
C THR A 566 33.03 69.54 -49.90
N VAL A 567 34.33 69.45 -49.57
CA VAL A 567 34.96 70.25 -48.50
C VAL A 567 36.25 70.90 -49.02
N ALA A 568 36.54 72.14 -48.64
CA ALA A 568 37.79 72.83 -48.98
C ALA A 568 38.99 72.14 -48.29
N ILE A 569 39.99 71.71 -49.06
CA ILE A 569 41.05 70.78 -48.59
C ILE A 569 42.31 71.50 -48.09
N ARG A 570 42.94 70.91 -47.04
CA ARG A 570 44.29 71.24 -46.50
C ARG A 570 45.46 70.42 -47.10
N ASN A 571 45.23 69.22 -47.66
CA ASN A 571 46.24 68.41 -48.37
C ASN A 571 45.63 67.54 -49.52
N PRO A 572 46.04 67.74 -50.79
CA PRO A 572 45.45 67.05 -51.95
C PRO A 572 45.79 65.56 -52.12
N ARG A 573 46.69 64.98 -51.32
CA ARG A 573 47.13 63.58 -51.47
C ARG A 573 46.36 62.56 -50.64
N VAL A 574 45.37 63.01 -49.85
CA VAL A 574 44.67 62.18 -48.85
C VAL A 574 43.17 62.28 -49.06
N GLN A 575 42.47 61.14 -48.91
CA GLN A 575 41.02 61.08 -48.81
C GLN A 575 40.63 61.01 -47.33
N GLU A 576 39.73 61.90 -46.89
CA GLU A 576 39.21 61.90 -45.51
C GLU A 576 37.90 61.10 -45.43
N LEU A 577 37.82 60.24 -44.42
CA LEU A 577 36.66 59.40 -44.11
C LEU A 577 36.14 59.75 -42.71
N ASP A 578 34.86 60.09 -42.61
CA ASP A 578 34.10 60.04 -41.35
C ASP A 578 33.37 58.70 -41.29
N LEU A 579 33.86 57.78 -40.47
CA LEU A 579 33.26 56.47 -40.25
C LEU A 579 32.38 56.53 -39.01
N ILE A 580 31.07 56.52 -39.20
CA ILE A 580 30.08 56.69 -38.13
C ILE A 580 29.34 55.37 -37.94
N CYS A 581 29.16 54.95 -36.69
CA CYS A 581 28.23 53.88 -36.37
C CYS A 581 27.22 54.36 -35.35
N ASP A 582 25.95 54.27 -35.69
CA ASP A 582 24.84 54.52 -34.78
C ASP A 582 24.44 53.21 -34.07
N ARG A 583 24.07 53.28 -32.78
CA ARG A 583 23.38 52.20 -32.07
C ARG A 583 21.88 52.34 -32.31
N GLU A 584 21.23 51.23 -32.62
CA GLU A 584 19.78 51.15 -32.49
C GLU A 584 19.43 51.33 -31.01
N ALA A 585 18.72 52.40 -30.63
CA ALA A 585 18.21 52.50 -29.27
C ALA A 585 17.29 51.29 -29.02
N PRO A 586 17.55 50.39 -28.04
CA PRO A 586 18.37 50.48 -26.82
C PRO A 586 19.54 49.47 -26.72
N ASP A 587 20.19 49.11 -27.83
CA ASP A 587 21.34 48.20 -27.87
C ASP A 587 22.59 48.83 -27.19
N GLN A 588 22.70 48.63 -25.87
CA GLN A 588 23.91 48.93 -25.10
C GLN A 588 24.93 47.77 -25.11
N SER A 589 24.62 46.66 -25.81
CA SER A 589 25.50 45.49 -25.84
C SER A 589 26.71 45.71 -26.75
N THR A 590 26.54 46.42 -27.86
CA THR A 590 27.66 46.79 -28.75
C THR A 590 28.58 47.81 -28.08
N ALA A 591 29.81 47.44 -27.72
CA ALA A 591 30.78 48.29 -27.03
C ALA A 591 31.64 49.14 -27.98
N TRP A 592 32.02 48.57 -29.13
CA TRP A 592 32.93 49.19 -30.09
C TRP A 592 32.64 48.71 -31.51
N VAL A 593 33.20 49.42 -32.49
CA VAL A 593 33.24 49.03 -33.90
C VAL A 593 34.65 49.15 -34.47
N ASP A 594 35.09 48.12 -35.17
CA ASP A 594 36.34 48.12 -35.91
C ASP A 594 36.08 48.40 -37.39
N TYR A 595 36.88 49.31 -37.94
CA TYR A 595 36.85 49.63 -39.36
C TYR A 595 38.10 49.13 -40.07
N TYR A 596 37.89 48.57 -41.25
CA TYR A 596 38.96 48.11 -42.13
C TYR A 596 38.79 48.70 -43.52
N LEU A 597 39.91 49.03 -44.15
CA LEU A 597 39.99 49.22 -45.58
C LEU A 597 40.21 47.84 -46.19
N ALA A 598 39.23 47.37 -46.95
CA ALA A 598 39.35 46.07 -47.59
C ALA A 598 40.48 46.10 -48.64
N ALA A 599 41.24 45.00 -48.72
CA ALA A 599 42.19 44.79 -49.80
C ALA A 599 41.49 44.92 -51.17
N GLN A 600 42.06 45.69 -52.10
CA GLN A 600 41.59 45.71 -53.49
C GLN A 600 42.24 44.55 -54.26
N ASP A 601 41.41 43.69 -54.86
CA ASP A 601 41.87 42.62 -55.77
C ASP A 601 42.20 43.13 -57.20
N THR A 602 42.52 44.41 -57.39
CA THR A 602 42.88 44.95 -58.71
C THR A 602 44.25 45.63 -58.67
N PRO A 603 45.17 45.29 -59.60
CA PRO A 603 46.54 45.78 -59.58
C PRO A 603 46.60 47.27 -59.91
N ASP A 604 47.15 48.09 -59.02
CA ASP A 604 47.69 49.39 -59.45
C ASP A 604 49.01 49.16 -60.18
N GLU A 605 49.31 50.01 -61.18
CA GLU A 605 50.49 49.98 -62.08
C GLU A 605 51.86 50.06 -61.37
N THR A 606 51.90 50.01 -60.03
CA THR A 606 53.12 50.00 -59.21
C THR A 606 53.34 48.69 -58.42
N GLY A 607 52.47 47.68 -58.56
CA GLY A 607 52.79 46.30 -58.16
C GLY A 607 52.86 46.00 -56.65
N ALA A 608 52.23 46.80 -55.78
CA ALA A 608 52.10 46.47 -54.36
C ALA A 608 50.71 45.87 -54.05
N ASN A 609 50.62 44.54 -53.98
CA ASN A 609 49.43 43.84 -53.49
C ASN A 609 49.22 44.15 -51.99
N LEU A 610 48.10 44.80 -51.63
CA LEU A 610 47.63 44.81 -50.25
C LEU A 610 47.00 43.44 -49.96
N SER A 611 47.80 42.44 -49.57
CA SER A 611 47.31 41.07 -49.38
C SER A 611 46.50 40.86 -48.07
N ARG A 612 46.18 41.92 -47.33
CA ARG A 612 45.40 41.89 -46.09
C ARG A 612 44.59 43.17 -45.92
N ASP A 613 43.39 43.05 -45.34
CA ASP A 613 42.58 44.18 -44.90
C ASP A 613 43.41 45.08 -43.97
N ARG A 614 43.46 46.38 -44.28
CA ARG A 614 44.17 47.36 -43.46
C ARG A 614 43.23 47.86 -42.38
N PHE A 615 43.57 47.63 -41.12
CA PHE A 615 42.84 48.21 -39.99
C PHE A 615 42.95 49.74 -40.03
N LEU A 616 41.80 50.41 -40.07
CA LEU A 616 41.70 51.87 -40.06
C LEU A 616 41.60 52.42 -38.64
N GLY A 617 41.02 51.64 -37.72
CA GLY A 617 40.93 51.96 -36.31
C GLY A 617 39.64 51.43 -35.68
N ARG A 618 39.61 51.46 -34.35
CA ARG A 618 38.46 51.12 -33.52
C ARG A 618 37.79 52.41 -33.06
N ALA A 619 36.47 52.48 -33.18
CA ALA A 619 35.66 53.51 -32.54
C ALA A 619 34.92 52.91 -31.35
N TRP A 620 35.16 53.46 -30.17
CA TRP A 620 34.45 53.08 -28.96
C TRP A 620 33.19 53.92 -28.81
N PHE A 621 32.10 53.29 -28.37
CA PHE A 621 30.95 54.07 -27.94
C PHE A 621 31.18 54.57 -26.52
N SER A 622 31.21 55.90 -26.37
CA SER A 622 31.25 56.52 -25.05
C SER A 622 30.06 56.11 -24.18
N VAL A 623 30.23 56.21 -22.86
CA VAL A 623 29.19 55.89 -21.88
C VAL A 623 27.93 56.72 -22.17
N GLY A 624 26.81 56.05 -22.43
CA GLY A 624 25.52 56.69 -22.75
C GLY A 624 25.39 57.24 -24.18
N ALA A 625 26.42 57.16 -25.03
CA ALA A 625 26.34 57.63 -26.41
C ALA A 625 25.61 56.63 -27.31
N SER A 626 24.76 57.17 -28.20
CA SER A 626 24.04 56.42 -29.23
C SER A 626 24.79 56.36 -30.56
N SER A 627 25.93 57.03 -30.70
CA SER A 627 26.72 57.06 -31.92
C SER A 627 28.21 57.16 -31.58
N THR A 628 29.06 56.58 -32.42
CA THR A 628 30.50 56.76 -32.37
C THR A 628 31.04 57.05 -33.77
N ALA A 629 32.14 57.80 -33.83
CA ALA A 629 32.75 58.19 -35.09
C ALA A 629 34.27 58.04 -35.03
N LEU A 630 34.86 57.57 -36.13
CA LEU A 630 36.29 57.53 -36.36
C LEU A 630 36.62 58.33 -37.62
N GLN A 631 37.54 59.29 -37.49
CA GLN A 631 38.12 59.96 -38.65
C GLN A 631 39.34 59.18 -39.14
N ALA A 632 39.26 58.68 -40.36
CA ALA A 632 40.36 57.96 -40.99
C ALA A 632 40.86 58.73 -42.22
N ARG A 633 42.16 58.62 -42.46
CA ARG A 633 42.83 59.20 -43.62
C ARG A 633 43.46 58.07 -44.43
N ILE A 634 43.05 57.95 -45.68
CA ILE A 634 43.64 56.98 -46.60
C ILE A 634 44.35 57.70 -47.74
N PRO A 635 45.47 57.16 -48.26
CA PRO A 635 46.07 57.68 -49.48
C PRO A 635 45.02 57.69 -50.59
N ARG A 636 44.98 58.76 -51.38
CA ARG A 636 44.11 58.77 -52.55
C ARG A 636 44.70 57.82 -53.59
N SER A 637 44.13 56.62 -53.74
CA SER A 637 44.39 55.80 -54.92
C SER A 637 43.56 56.36 -56.07
N GLY A 638 44.02 56.23 -57.31
CA GLY A 638 43.25 56.61 -58.49
C GLY A 638 41.96 55.78 -58.68
N ALA A 639 41.68 54.85 -57.76
CA ALA A 639 40.55 53.95 -57.83
C ALA A 639 39.20 54.65 -57.58
N LYS A 640 38.27 54.49 -58.52
CA LYS A 640 36.90 55.02 -58.42
C LYS A 640 36.04 54.32 -57.35
N ARG A 641 36.53 53.22 -56.76
CA ARG A 641 35.79 52.35 -55.84
C ARG A 641 36.65 51.95 -54.64
N VAL A 642 36.22 52.31 -53.43
CA VAL A 642 36.89 51.95 -52.17
C VAL A 642 35.92 51.15 -51.32
N ARG A 643 36.34 50.05 -50.69
CA ARG A 643 35.49 49.24 -49.82
C ARG A 643 35.92 49.36 -48.36
N ILE A 644 34.98 49.74 -47.51
CA ILE A 644 35.15 49.83 -46.06
C ILE A 644 34.40 48.68 -45.41
N ARG A 645 35.07 47.94 -44.54
CA ARG A 645 34.52 46.85 -43.73
C ARG A 645 34.30 47.34 -42.31
N CYS A 646 33.19 46.95 -41.71
CA CYS A 646 32.85 47.25 -40.32
C CYS A 646 32.45 45.97 -39.58
N ARG A 647 32.94 45.80 -38.35
CA ARG A 647 32.47 44.78 -37.41
C ARG A 647 32.24 45.44 -36.05
N ALA A 648 31.23 44.99 -35.33
CA ALA A 648 30.98 45.40 -33.95
C ALA A 648 31.51 44.36 -32.98
N GLY A 649 31.80 44.78 -31.76
CA GLY A 649 32.01 43.86 -30.65
C GLY A 649 31.45 44.39 -29.34
N ASN A 650 31.20 43.49 -28.41
CA ASN A 650 30.73 43.80 -27.06
C ASN A 650 31.89 43.72 -26.03
N TYR A 651 31.58 44.00 -24.76
CA TYR A 651 32.56 43.92 -23.67
C TYR A 651 32.88 42.47 -23.26
N GLN A 652 32.04 41.50 -23.66
CA GLN A 652 32.26 40.07 -23.47
C GLN A 652 33.26 39.48 -24.48
N GLY A 653 33.64 40.24 -25.52
CA GLY A 653 34.55 39.77 -26.58
C GLY A 653 33.85 39.09 -27.74
N GLU A 654 32.52 39.03 -27.75
CA GLU A 654 31.77 38.59 -28.93
C GLU A 654 31.82 39.65 -30.02
N VAL A 655 31.96 39.21 -31.26
CA VAL A 655 32.04 40.08 -32.42
C VAL A 655 30.95 39.73 -33.42
N SER A 656 30.48 40.75 -34.14
CA SER A 656 29.55 40.57 -35.25
C SER A 656 30.26 39.97 -36.46
N ASP A 657 29.48 39.41 -37.38
CA ASP A 657 29.92 39.25 -38.76
C ASP A 657 30.34 40.60 -39.37
N VAL A 658 31.25 40.56 -40.33
CA VAL A 658 31.76 41.76 -41.01
C VAL A 658 30.76 42.24 -42.04
N THR A 659 30.52 43.55 -42.09
CA THR A 659 29.64 44.21 -43.07
C THR A 659 30.43 45.14 -43.99
N ASP A 660 30.18 45.05 -45.30
CA ASP A 660 30.84 45.86 -46.33
C ASP A 660 30.05 47.15 -46.65
N ALA A 661 30.77 48.24 -46.89
CA ALA A 661 30.31 49.49 -47.50
C ALA A 661 31.15 49.81 -48.74
N LEU A 662 30.51 50.02 -49.90
CA LEU A 662 31.19 50.40 -51.13
C LEU A 662 31.08 51.91 -51.35
N LEU A 663 32.22 52.59 -51.40
CA LEU A 663 32.36 54.00 -51.71
C LEU A 663 32.64 54.16 -53.20
N ILE A 664 31.87 54.99 -53.89
CA ILE A 664 32.04 55.31 -55.30
C ILE A 664 32.24 56.81 -55.41
N SER A 665 33.41 57.26 -55.88
CA SER A 665 33.69 58.69 -56.04
C SER A 665 33.26 59.20 -57.41
N GLN A 666 32.58 60.35 -57.43
CA GLN A 666 32.10 61.01 -58.65
C GLN A 666 33.07 62.09 -59.19
N GLY A 667 34.16 62.40 -58.46
CA GLY A 667 35.08 63.55 -58.71
C GLY A 667 34.45 64.90 -58.28
N THR A 668 35.14 65.93 -57.77
CA THR A 668 36.54 66.19 -57.39
C THR A 668 36.52 66.66 -55.93
N TRP A 669 37.45 66.16 -55.09
CA TRP A 669 37.74 66.62 -53.72
C TRP A 669 36.62 66.44 -52.69
N SER A 670 36.64 65.30 -52.02
CA SER A 670 35.56 64.92 -51.14
C SER A 670 36.02 64.37 -49.79
N LYS A 671 35.16 64.55 -48.79
CA LYS A 671 35.15 63.82 -47.54
C LYS A 671 34.03 62.80 -47.63
N PHE A 672 34.28 61.52 -47.37
CA PHE A 672 33.20 60.53 -47.33
C PHE A 672 32.68 60.39 -45.90
N GLN A 673 31.38 60.55 -45.71
CA GLN A 673 30.72 60.11 -44.50
C GLN A 673 30.13 58.71 -44.74
N VAL A 674 30.66 57.70 -44.05
CA VAL A 674 30.20 56.31 -44.13
C VAL A 674 29.49 55.98 -42.84
N ARG A 675 28.22 55.59 -42.93
CA ARG A 675 27.38 55.32 -41.78
C ARG A 675 26.99 53.86 -41.71
N PHE A 676 27.24 53.26 -40.56
CA PHE A 676 26.79 51.93 -40.16
C PHE A 676 25.78 52.07 -39.01
N LYS A 677 25.04 50.99 -38.78
CA LYS A 677 24.16 50.83 -37.63
C LYS A 677 24.49 49.51 -36.94
N SER A 678 24.70 49.57 -35.65
CA SER A 678 24.77 48.39 -34.78
C SER A 678 23.38 48.12 -34.20
N LEU A 679 23.00 46.85 -34.16
CA LEU A 679 21.76 46.39 -33.58
C LEU A 679 21.96 45.07 -32.84
N TYR A 680 21.11 44.87 -31.86
CA TYR A 680 20.95 43.61 -31.16
C TYR A 680 19.98 42.72 -31.96
N VAL A 681 20.39 41.49 -32.29
CA VAL A 681 19.45 40.48 -32.76
C VAL A 681 19.06 39.63 -31.55
N PRO A 682 17.78 39.58 -31.15
CA PRO A 682 17.32 38.62 -30.14
C PRO A 682 17.54 37.23 -30.72
N GLY A 683 18.61 36.55 -30.29
CA GLY A 683 18.90 35.19 -30.73
C GLY A 683 17.77 34.23 -30.38
N ALA A 684 17.63 33.17 -31.17
CA ALA A 684 17.04 31.94 -30.67
C ALA A 684 17.93 31.38 -29.55
N GLN A 685 17.40 30.53 -28.68
CA GLN A 685 18.27 29.81 -27.75
C GLN A 685 19.23 28.93 -28.55
N VAL A 686 20.51 28.94 -28.16
CA VAL A 686 21.56 28.11 -28.75
C VAL A 686 22.05 27.08 -27.71
N PRO A 687 22.55 25.91 -28.14
CA PRO A 687 23.24 24.99 -27.24
C PRO A 687 24.38 25.67 -26.47
N LEU A 688 24.59 25.27 -25.21
CA LEU A 688 25.71 25.75 -24.39
C LEU A 688 27.09 25.52 -25.06
N ALA A 689 27.21 24.54 -25.95
CA ALA A 689 28.45 24.32 -26.71
C ALA A 689 28.80 25.50 -27.65
N GLU A 690 27.84 26.33 -28.02
CA GLU A 690 28.01 27.48 -28.93
C GLU A 690 28.28 28.79 -28.19
N CYS A 691 28.15 28.80 -26.85
CA CYS A 691 28.31 29.99 -26.02
C CYS A 691 28.49 29.64 -24.54
N ASP A 692 29.53 30.19 -23.89
CA ASP A 692 29.94 29.89 -22.51
C ASP A 692 29.24 30.74 -21.43
N HIS A 693 28.36 31.67 -21.82
CA HIS A 693 27.65 32.57 -20.92
C HIS A 693 26.16 32.70 -21.27
N HIS A 694 25.38 33.27 -20.36
CA HIS A 694 23.95 33.49 -20.52
C HIS A 694 23.57 34.93 -20.20
N SER A 695 22.95 35.60 -21.16
CA SER A 695 22.36 36.93 -20.98
C SER A 695 20.99 36.77 -20.32
N THR A 696 20.89 37.09 -19.03
CA THR A 696 19.65 36.95 -18.24
C THR A 696 18.62 38.02 -18.56
N ARG A 697 18.99 39.14 -19.18
CA ARG A 697 18.06 40.20 -19.59
C ARG A 697 18.19 40.52 -21.06
N ARG A 698 17.04 40.67 -21.71
CA ARG A 698 16.95 41.16 -23.07
C ARG A 698 17.26 42.67 -23.11
N PRO A 699 18.20 43.16 -23.94
CA PRO A 699 18.57 44.58 -23.99
C PRO A 699 17.44 45.52 -24.46
N ASP A 700 16.52 45.03 -25.30
CA ASP A 700 15.42 45.79 -25.90
C ASP A 700 14.20 45.96 -24.98
N THR A 701 13.82 44.92 -24.25
CA THR A 701 12.61 44.90 -23.41
C THR A 701 12.91 44.86 -21.91
N GLY A 702 14.16 44.65 -21.51
CA GLY A 702 14.56 44.45 -20.11
C GLY A 702 13.99 43.19 -19.44
N ARG A 703 13.36 42.29 -20.23
CA ARG A 703 12.70 41.06 -19.76
C ARG A 703 13.74 40.00 -19.46
N THR A 704 13.46 39.20 -18.43
CA THR A 704 14.30 38.05 -18.08
C THR A 704 14.23 36.98 -19.17
N GLN A 705 15.38 36.53 -19.65
CA GLN A 705 15.51 35.43 -20.61
C GLN A 705 15.77 34.11 -19.85
N PRO A 706 14.99 33.05 -20.08
CA PRO A 706 15.19 31.78 -19.37
C PRO A 706 16.28 30.91 -20.00
N ILE A 707 16.92 30.07 -19.20
CA ILE A 707 17.68 28.91 -19.68
C ILE A 707 16.70 27.79 -20.00
N GLY A 708 16.80 27.20 -21.19
CA GLY A 708 15.98 26.07 -21.62
C GLY A 708 16.69 24.73 -21.41
N PHE A 709 15.91 23.67 -21.23
CA PHE A 709 16.41 22.29 -21.13
C PHE A 709 15.65 21.42 -22.13
N VAL A 710 16.36 20.55 -22.83
CA VAL A 710 15.76 19.48 -23.64
C VAL A 710 16.19 18.14 -23.04
N LEU A 711 15.26 17.39 -22.46
CA LEU A 711 15.55 16.18 -21.70
C LEU A 711 15.05 14.91 -22.41
N SER A 712 15.82 13.83 -22.29
CA SER A 712 15.49 12.49 -22.78
C SER A 712 15.43 11.48 -21.64
N TYR A 713 14.43 10.60 -21.71
CA TYR A 713 14.20 9.58 -20.69
C TYR A 713 14.87 8.27 -21.06
N PRO A 714 15.56 7.61 -20.11
CA PRO A 714 15.99 6.24 -20.25
C PRO A 714 14.75 5.31 -20.21
N PRO A 715 14.87 4.06 -20.72
CA PRO A 715 13.89 3.02 -20.45
C PRO A 715 13.58 2.94 -18.95
N HIS A 716 12.30 2.79 -18.59
CA HIS A 716 11.77 2.75 -17.21
C HIS A 716 11.79 4.07 -16.41
N GLY A 717 12.31 5.18 -16.96
CA GLY A 717 12.14 6.51 -16.35
C GLY A 717 10.68 6.97 -16.38
N ARG A 718 10.15 7.45 -15.25
CA ARG A 718 8.76 7.92 -15.10
C ARG A 718 8.64 9.34 -14.54
N GLU A 719 9.62 9.77 -13.76
CA GLU A 719 9.71 11.12 -13.20
C GLU A 719 11.09 11.72 -13.50
N HIS A 720 11.14 13.00 -13.88
CA HIS A 720 12.39 13.78 -13.96
C HIS A 720 12.50 14.78 -12.83
N ARG A 721 13.74 15.04 -12.41
CA ARG A 721 14.12 16.13 -11.50
C ARG A 721 15.30 16.90 -12.06
N LEU A 722 15.15 18.21 -12.12
CA LEU A 722 16.22 19.15 -12.47
C LEU A 722 16.66 19.89 -11.22
N TYR A 723 17.98 19.98 -11.05
CA TYR A 723 18.61 20.69 -9.95
C TYR A 723 19.53 21.78 -10.48
N ALA A 724 19.69 22.85 -9.72
CA ALA A 724 20.71 23.88 -9.95
C ALA A 724 21.61 24.03 -8.73
N SER A 725 22.90 24.23 -8.97
CA SER A 725 23.89 24.70 -7.99
C SER A 725 24.39 26.06 -8.45
N ILE A 726 24.37 27.05 -7.57
CA ILE A 726 24.83 28.42 -7.82
C ILE A 726 26.15 28.58 -7.08
N ASP A 727 27.21 28.96 -7.79
CA ASP A 727 28.58 29.18 -7.28
C ASP A 727 29.12 28.04 -6.40
N GLY A 728 28.76 26.79 -6.73
CA GLY A 728 29.21 25.60 -5.99
C GLY A 728 28.42 25.31 -4.70
N GLY A 729 27.33 26.03 -4.44
CA GLY A 729 26.41 25.79 -3.33
C GLY A 729 25.58 24.50 -3.47
N PRO A 730 24.73 24.19 -2.48
CA PRO A 730 23.93 22.96 -2.47
C PRO A 730 22.97 22.88 -3.66
N LEU A 731 22.66 21.64 -4.07
CA LEU A 731 21.74 21.36 -5.17
C LEU A 731 20.30 21.70 -4.78
N ASN A 732 19.72 22.69 -5.45
CA ASN A 732 18.32 23.07 -5.30
C ASN A 732 17.47 22.45 -6.39
N LEU A 733 16.35 21.82 -6.02
CA LEU A 733 15.38 21.31 -7.01
C LEU A 733 14.68 22.50 -7.68
N ILE A 734 14.87 22.65 -9.00
CA ILE A 734 14.31 23.77 -9.78
C ILE A 734 13.12 23.37 -10.64
N ALA A 735 13.01 22.08 -11.03
CA ALA A 735 11.85 21.57 -11.76
C ALA A 735 11.66 20.07 -11.50
N ARG A 736 10.40 19.64 -11.57
CA ARG A 736 9.95 18.25 -11.44
C ARG A 736 8.76 18.03 -12.36
N GLY A 737 8.73 16.91 -13.06
CA GLY A 737 7.54 16.52 -13.81
C GLY A 737 7.33 15.00 -13.91
N THR A 738 6.09 14.66 -14.26
CA THR A 738 5.60 13.29 -14.40
C THR A 738 4.77 13.26 -15.70
N ASN A 739 4.83 12.16 -16.46
CA ASN A 739 4.27 11.95 -17.82
C ASN A 739 5.22 12.29 -18.97
N VAL A 740 5.60 11.25 -19.72
CA VAL A 740 6.66 11.28 -20.74
C VAL A 740 6.02 11.31 -22.15
N PRO A 741 6.03 12.44 -22.86
CA PRO A 741 5.77 12.46 -24.29
C PRO A 741 6.96 11.86 -25.06
N SER A 742 6.69 11.22 -26.20
CA SER A 742 7.71 10.62 -27.08
C SER A 742 8.70 11.63 -27.69
N ALA A 743 8.46 12.93 -27.53
CA ALA A 743 9.24 14.02 -28.11
C ALA A 743 10.25 14.67 -27.14
N GLY A 744 10.44 14.11 -25.92
CA GLY A 744 11.27 14.72 -24.87
C GLY A 744 10.52 15.81 -24.07
N VAL A 745 11.16 16.31 -23.02
CA VAL A 745 10.57 17.33 -22.14
C VAL A 745 11.37 18.62 -22.22
N THR A 746 10.66 19.73 -22.42
CA THR A 746 11.22 21.08 -22.41
C THR A 746 10.90 21.77 -21.09
N GLU A 747 11.92 22.16 -20.36
CA GLU A 747 11.80 22.93 -19.11
C GLU A 747 12.50 24.29 -19.25
N GLN A 748 12.22 25.21 -18.33
CA GLN A 748 12.84 26.54 -18.30
C GLN A 748 13.24 26.95 -16.89
N PHE A 749 14.36 27.70 -16.78
CA PHE A 749 14.85 28.28 -15.53
C PHE A 749 14.99 29.79 -15.67
N SER A 750 14.38 30.53 -14.74
CA SER A 750 14.45 32.00 -14.67
C SER A 750 14.82 32.54 -13.28
N GLY A 751 15.20 31.66 -12.35
CA GLY A 751 15.50 31.98 -10.95
C GLY A 751 16.90 32.53 -10.72
N PHE A 752 17.32 33.51 -11.54
CA PHE A 752 18.68 34.04 -11.49
C PHE A 752 18.91 34.88 -10.23
N PRO A 753 20.12 34.83 -9.64
CA PRO A 753 20.50 35.72 -8.54
C PRO A 753 20.55 37.19 -8.99
N ALA A 754 20.50 38.10 -8.00
CA ALA A 754 20.66 39.53 -8.25
C ALA A 754 22.02 39.86 -8.90
N ASN A 755 23.04 39.08 -8.55
CA ASN A 755 24.42 39.23 -8.96
C ASN A 755 24.78 38.22 -10.05
N SER A 756 25.85 38.46 -10.82
CA SER A 756 26.34 37.47 -11.79
C SER A 756 26.85 36.21 -11.06
N ALA A 757 26.52 35.02 -11.54
CA ALA A 757 26.90 33.76 -10.89
C ALA A 757 27.18 32.66 -11.91
N ASN A 758 27.98 31.66 -11.52
CA ASN A 758 28.15 30.43 -12.26
C ASN A 758 27.08 29.42 -11.82
N ILE A 759 26.25 28.94 -12.75
CA ILE A 759 25.13 28.06 -12.45
C ILE A 759 25.32 26.71 -13.14
N CYS A 760 25.40 25.63 -12.35
CA CYS A 760 25.51 24.26 -12.84
C CYS A 760 24.18 23.53 -12.71
N PHE A 761 23.75 22.86 -13.78
CA PHE A 761 22.47 22.15 -13.84
C PHE A 761 22.65 20.64 -13.84
N TYR A 762 21.85 19.96 -13.04
CA TYR A 762 21.89 18.51 -12.88
C TYR A 762 20.53 17.88 -13.15
N TYR A 763 20.53 16.66 -13.66
CA TYR A 763 19.32 15.93 -14.04
C TYR A 763 19.33 14.52 -13.42
N GLN A 764 18.19 14.09 -12.89
CA GLN A 764 17.98 12.75 -12.36
C GLN A 764 16.62 12.20 -12.80
N ASN A 765 16.60 10.92 -13.18
CA ASN A 765 15.37 10.17 -13.42
C ASN A 765 15.01 9.29 -12.24
N LEU A 766 13.71 9.11 -12.03
CA LEU A 766 13.17 8.17 -11.08
C LEU A 766 12.20 7.22 -11.78
N ASP A 767 12.16 5.98 -11.30
CA ASP A 767 11.19 4.99 -11.75
C ASP A 767 9.82 5.20 -11.08
N SER A 768 8.85 4.32 -11.37
CA SER A 768 7.53 4.33 -10.76
C SER A 768 7.52 4.12 -9.24
N GLN A 769 8.62 3.65 -8.65
CA GLN A 769 8.77 3.38 -7.21
C GLN A 769 9.55 4.48 -6.50
N GLY A 770 9.96 5.53 -7.21
CA GLY A 770 10.75 6.64 -6.65
C GLY A 770 12.22 6.28 -6.44
N GLN A 771 12.72 5.21 -7.06
CA GLN A 771 14.14 4.88 -7.02
C GLN A 771 14.92 5.78 -7.96
N LYS A 772 16.05 6.26 -7.46
CA LYS A 772 16.85 7.29 -8.11
C LYS A 772 17.84 6.65 -9.08
N GLY A 773 17.78 7.06 -10.34
CA GLY A 773 18.84 6.84 -11.29
C GLY A 773 20.06 7.74 -11.04
N PRO A 774 21.11 7.62 -11.84
CA PRO A 774 22.30 8.48 -11.73
C PRO A 774 21.94 9.96 -11.84
N LEU A 775 22.47 10.79 -10.94
CA LEU A 775 22.45 12.24 -11.07
C LEU A 775 23.53 12.66 -12.07
N ILE A 776 23.16 13.33 -13.15
CA ILE A 776 24.09 13.75 -14.20
C ILE A 776 24.24 15.26 -14.23
N LEU A 777 25.46 15.76 -14.49
CA LEU A 777 25.69 17.16 -14.83
C LEU A 777 25.30 17.37 -16.31
N LEU A 778 24.39 18.31 -16.57
CA LEU A 778 24.04 18.74 -17.93
C LEU A 778 25.04 19.79 -18.46
N GLY A 779 25.54 20.65 -17.57
CA GLY A 779 26.53 21.68 -17.87
C GLY A 779 26.48 22.84 -16.90
N CYS A 780 27.46 23.74 -16.99
CA CYS A 780 27.54 24.96 -16.18
C CYS A 780 27.64 26.17 -17.10
N VAL A 781 27.00 27.27 -16.71
CA VAL A 781 26.96 28.51 -17.49
C VAL A 781 27.14 29.73 -16.60
N GLN A 782 27.92 30.70 -17.07
CA GLN A 782 28.06 32.00 -16.42
C GLN A 782 26.85 32.88 -16.77
N ALA A 783 26.00 33.21 -15.80
CA ALA A 783 24.80 34.02 -16.02
C ALA A 783 24.97 35.46 -15.51
N SER A 784 24.46 36.44 -16.27
CA SER A 784 24.41 37.85 -15.85
C SER A 784 23.50 38.07 -14.63
N GLY A 785 23.87 38.96 -13.72
CA GLY A 785 23.00 39.32 -12.60
C GLY A 785 21.73 40.04 -13.07
N LEU A 786 20.66 39.95 -12.28
CA LEU A 786 19.46 40.76 -12.52
C LEU A 786 19.66 42.24 -12.18
N GLN A 787 20.70 42.62 -11.45
CA GLN A 787 21.02 44.00 -11.09
C GLN A 787 22.34 44.45 -11.74
N ALA A 788 22.43 45.74 -12.05
CA ALA A 788 23.68 46.34 -12.51
C ALA A 788 24.69 46.41 -11.34
N PRO A 789 26.01 46.42 -11.63
CA PRO A 789 27.02 46.54 -10.59
C PRO A 789 26.85 47.84 -9.79
N PRO A 790 27.21 47.86 -8.49
CA PRO A 790 27.08 49.02 -7.64
C PRO A 790 27.93 50.18 -8.15
N THR A 791 27.44 51.40 -7.96
CA THR A 791 28.14 52.61 -8.39
C THR A 791 29.27 52.94 -7.40
N PRO A 792 30.54 53.04 -7.84
CA PRO A 792 31.64 53.41 -6.95
C PRO A 792 31.50 54.84 -6.44
N GLN A 793 31.77 55.05 -5.14
CA GLN A 793 31.84 56.37 -4.53
C GLN A 793 33.31 56.79 -4.38
N LEU A 794 33.80 57.55 -5.36
CA LEU A 794 35.16 58.10 -5.35
C LEU A 794 35.29 59.22 -4.31
N SER A 795 36.34 59.18 -3.50
CA SER A 795 36.70 60.27 -2.60
C SER A 795 37.62 61.28 -3.30
N LYS A 796 37.69 62.51 -2.77
CA LYS A 796 38.60 63.54 -3.27
C LYS A 796 40.05 63.02 -3.29
N PRO A 797 40.75 63.03 -4.46
CA PRO A 797 42.13 62.55 -4.57
C PRO A 797 43.08 63.30 -3.64
N LYS A 798 44.00 62.58 -3.00
CA LYS A 798 44.99 63.15 -2.09
C LYS A 798 46.37 63.18 -2.75
N ALA A 799 47.09 64.29 -2.60
CA ALA A 799 48.48 64.36 -3.03
C ALA A 799 49.36 63.63 -2.01
N ILE A 800 50.16 62.67 -2.48
CA ILE A 800 51.15 61.97 -1.64
C ILE A 800 52.55 62.07 -2.27
N VAL A 801 53.58 62.04 -1.43
CA VAL A 801 54.99 62.11 -1.84
C VAL A 801 55.58 60.71 -1.76
N GLY A 802 56.31 60.30 -2.81
CA GLY A 802 56.98 59.01 -2.83
C GLY A 802 58.11 58.84 -1.81
N PRO A 803 58.55 57.59 -1.53
CA PRO A 803 59.69 57.31 -0.66
C PRO A 803 61.01 57.92 -1.14
N HIS A 804 61.10 58.30 -2.42
CA HIS A 804 62.23 58.99 -3.01
C HIS A 804 61.74 60.33 -3.59
N GLY A 805 62.19 61.44 -2.99
CA GLY A 805 61.77 62.79 -3.34
C GLY A 805 62.01 63.09 -4.82
N GLY A 806 60.96 62.97 -5.63
CA GLY A 806 61.00 63.13 -7.09
C GLY A 806 59.78 62.58 -7.81
N THR A 807 59.07 61.60 -7.23
CA THR A 807 57.82 61.05 -7.79
C THR A 807 56.59 61.67 -7.14
N THR A 808 55.65 62.12 -7.98
CA THR A 808 54.42 62.79 -7.58
C THR A 808 53.22 61.90 -7.84
N PHE A 809 52.45 61.59 -6.79
CA PHE A 809 51.34 60.65 -6.90
C PHE A 809 50.01 61.25 -6.45
N ALA A 810 48.92 60.74 -7.02
CA ALA A 810 47.55 60.93 -6.55
C ALA A 810 47.04 59.63 -5.92
N GLN A 811 46.67 59.67 -4.64
CA GLN A 811 45.96 58.59 -3.98
C GLN A 811 44.46 58.71 -4.27
N LEU A 812 43.90 57.67 -4.89
CA LEU A 812 42.49 57.52 -5.19
C LEU A 812 41.91 56.48 -4.23
N ASP A 813 40.96 56.90 -3.40
CA ASP A 813 40.24 56.01 -2.48
C ASP A 813 38.76 56.00 -2.89
N TRP A 814 38.13 54.82 -2.99
CA TRP A 814 36.69 54.71 -3.24
C TRP A 814 36.05 53.58 -2.44
N PHE A 815 34.74 53.72 -2.21
CA PHE A 815 33.91 52.67 -1.62
C PHE A 815 33.02 52.03 -2.69
N CYS A 816 32.96 50.71 -2.72
CA CYS A 816 32.09 49.95 -3.61
C CYS A 816 31.88 48.52 -3.06
N PRO A 817 30.65 48.02 -2.88
CA PRO A 817 30.43 46.62 -2.50
C PRO A 817 31.06 45.65 -3.51
N PRO A 818 31.90 44.68 -3.08
CA PRO A 818 32.70 43.86 -4.00
C PRO A 818 31.91 42.71 -4.65
N GLN A 819 30.75 42.34 -4.11
CA GLN A 819 29.94 41.14 -4.39
C GLN A 819 29.45 40.98 -5.86
N THR A 820 29.77 41.91 -6.75
CA THR A 820 29.46 41.87 -8.21
C THR A 820 30.56 42.44 -9.08
N VAL A 821 31.64 42.95 -8.48
CA VAL A 821 32.65 43.72 -9.20
C VAL A 821 33.81 42.79 -9.53
N GLN A 822 33.99 42.50 -10.82
CA GLN A 822 35.17 41.79 -11.28
C GLN A 822 36.37 42.74 -11.35
N ARG A 823 36.19 44.01 -11.76
CA ARG A 823 37.25 45.02 -11.85
C ARG A 823 36.66 46.43 -11.87
N PHE A 824 37.52 47.45 -11.78
CA PHE A 824 37.14 48.85 -11.95
C PHE A 824 37.74 49.45 -13.21
N ARG A 825 37.00 50.34 -13.87
CA ARG A 825 37.51 51.29 -14.87
C ARG A 825 37.81 52.61 -14.20
N VAL A 826 39.00 53.13 -14.46
CA VAL A 826 39.46 54.44 -13.98
C VAL A 826 39.60 55.37 -15.17
N TYR A 827 38.80 56.42 -15.18
CA TYR A 827 38.78 57.46 -16.20
C TYR A 827 39.67 58.61 -15.79
N VAL A 828 40.64 58.96 -16.63
CA VAL A 828 41.63 60.02 -16.35
C VAL A 828 41.63 61.04 -17.47
N SER A 829 41.29 62.30 -17.15
CA SER A 829 41.31 63.41 -18.10
C SER A 829 42.42 64.40 -17.78
N THR A 830 43.04 64.99 -18.80
CA THR A 830 43.96 66.14 -18.73
C THR A 830 43.68 67.07 -19.92
N ALA A 831 44.48 68.12 -20.13
CA ALA A 831 44.38 68.97 -21.33
C ALA A 831 44.56 68.19 -22.64
N ASN A 832 45.33 67.09 -22.62
CA ASN A 832 45.47 66.17 -23.74
C ASN A 832 45.48 64.71 -23.23
N PRO A 833 44.31 64.07 -23.05
CA PRO A 833 44.22 62.72 -22.49
C PRO A 833 44.98 61.66 -23.31
N SER A 834 45.13 61.88 -24.62
CA SER A 834 45.88 60.98 -25.52
C SER A 834 47.39 60.96 -25.23
N SER A 835 47.95 62.00 -24.61
CA SER A 835 49.38 62.05 -24.27
C SER A 835 49.72 61.40 -22.93
N LEU A 836 48.74 60.84 -22.21
CA LEU A 836 49.00 60.07 -20.99
C LEU A 836 49.80 58.78 -21.30
N PRO A 837 50.57 58.24 -20.35
CA PRO A 837 51.27 56.97 -20.53
C PRO A 837 50.32 55.76 -20.60
N ALA A 838 50.79 54.61 -21.10
CA ALA A 838 49.98 53.38 -21.18
C ALA A 838 49.64 52.76 -19.82
N SER A 839 50.35 53.16 -18.76
CA SER A 839 50.05 52.81 -17.38
C SER A 839 50.37 54.00 -16.47
N LEU A 840 49.46 54.31 -15.55
CA LEU A 840 49.62 55.31 -14.51
C LEU A 840 49.85 54.67 -13.13
N SER A 841 49.89 53.33 -13.04
CA SER A 841 50.03 52.61 -11.78
C SER A 841 50.30 51.14 -12.08
N SER A 842 51.07 50.45 -11.23
CA SER A 842 51.26 49.00 -11.35
C SER A 842 49.95 48.20 -11.26
N SER A 843 48.90 48.78 -10.67
CA SER A 843 47.56 48.18 -10.59
C SER A 843 46.62 48.62 -11.71
N LEU A 844 47.07 49.50 -12.62
CA LEU A 844 46.30 49.96 -13.78
C LEU A 844 46.93 49.52 -15.10
N TYR A 845 46.11 48.93 -15.95
CA TYR A 845 46.44 48.64 -17.35
C TYR A 845 45.53 49.46 -18.28
N ALA A 846 46.08 49.97 -19.39
CA ALA A 846 45.25 50.54 -20.44
C ALA A 846 44.33 49.45 -21.00
N SER A 847 43.03 49.71 -21.02
CA SER A 847 42.02 48.77 -21.55
C SER A 847 42.18 48.54 -23.06
N ASP A 848 42.70 49.55 -23.78
CA ASP A 848 43.22 49.53 -25.15
C ASP A 848 44.17 50.75 -25.27
N ALA A 849 45.27 50.66 -26.02
CA ALA A 849 46.37 51.64 -25.94
C ALA A 849 45.94 53.09 -26.26
N ASP A 850 44.83 53.27 -26.99
CA ASP A 850 44.32 54.55 -27.47
C ASP A 850 42.86 54.86 -27.04
N ARG A 851 42.28 54.12 -26.08
CA ARG A 851 40.86 54.34 -25.71
C ARG A 851 40.65 55.66 -24.98
N ILE A 852 39.92 56.56 -25.64
CA ILE A 852 39.42 57.83 -25.10
C ILE A 852 37.89 57.84 -25.11
N ASP A 853 37.28 58.01 -23.94
CA ASP A 853 35.82 58.10 -23.78
C ASP A 853 35.42 59.56 -23.48
N LEU A 854 34.31 60.01 -24.09
CA LEU A 854 33.73 61.33 -23.81
C LEU A 854 32.62 61.19 -22.77
N ILE A 855 32.82 61.75 -21.58
CA ILE A 855 31.84 61.73 -20.49
C ILE A 855 31.49 63.18 -20.15
N GLU A 856 30.21 63.54 -20.28
CA GLU A 856 29.71 64.91 -19.99
C GLU A 856 30.52 66.01 -20.70
N GLY A 857 30.93 65.77 -21.95
CA GLY A 857 31.68 66.74 -22.76
C GLY A 857 33.18 66.83 -22.46
N ARG A 858 33.72 66.04 -21.53
CA ARG A 858 35.16 65.96 -21.22
C ARG A 858 35.72 64.61 -21.69
N SER A 859 36.92 64.63 -22.29
CA SER A 859 37.58 63.43 -22.82
C SER A 859 38.44 62.76 -21.75
N TYR A 860 38.32 61.46 -21.56
CA TYR A 860 39.05 60.68 -20.56
C TYR A 860 39.76 59.51 -21.20
N ARG A 861 41.01 59.26 -20.83
CA ARG A 861 41.68 57.98 -21.10
C ARG A 861 41.21 56.92 -20.12
N VAL A 862 40.97 55.71 -20.61
CA VAL A 862 40.36 54.62 -19.83
C VAL A 862 41.39 53.56 -19.43
N TYR A 863 41.56 53.40 -18.12
CA TYR A 863 42.36 52.33 -17.52
C TYR A 863 41.46 51.33 -16.81
N GLU A 864 41.94 50.11 -16.62
CA GLU A 864 41.27 49.05 -15.87
C GLU A 864 42.17 48.54 -14.73
N THR A 865 41.56 48.18 -13.60
CA THR A 865 42.26 47.57 -12.46
C THR A 865 42.40 46.07 -12.65
N GLY A 866 43.31 45.44 -11.90
CA GLY A 866 43.28 43.98 -11.71
C GLY A 866 41.89 43.45 -11.29
N ARG A 867 41.71 42.13 -11.40
CA ARG A 867 40.55 41.43 -10.86
C ARG A 867 40.47 41.61 -9.35
N VAL A 868 39.29 42.00 -8.87
CA VAL A 868 39.00 42.19 -7.44
C VAL A 868 39.23 40.89 -6.69
N GLY A 869 40.00 40.92 -5.60
CA GLY A 869 40.31 39.76 -4.77
C GLY A 869 41.40 38.83 -5.31
N ALA A 870 41.86 39.03 -6.55
CA ALA A 870 43.00 38.31 -7.11
C ALA A 870 44.26 39.20 -7.15
N ASN A 871 44.20 40.30 -7.90
CA ASN A 871 45.34 41.20 -8.11
C ASN A 871 45.02 42.69 -7.87
N PHE A 872 43.85 43.00 -7.32
CA PHE A 872 43.48 44.34 -6.85
C PHE A 872 42.47 44.26 -5.71
N GLY A 873 42.76 44.87 -4.55
CA GLY A 873 41.86 44.85 -3.39
C GLY A 873 41.53 43.46 -2.83
N SER A 874 40.61 43.39 -1.87
CA SER A 874 40.07 42.14 -1.33
C SER A 874 38.68 41.84 -1.91
N ALA A 875 38.31 40.56 -2.01
CA ALA A 875 36.96 40.14 -2.41
C ALA A 875 35.89 40.45 -1.33
N THR A 876 36.30 40.73 -0.10
CA THR A 876 35.41 40.95 1.05
C THR A 876 35.45 42.38 1.60
N ASP A 877 36.41 43.20 1.17
CA ASP A 877 36.53 44.60 1.62
C ASP A 877 35.85 45.54 0.61
N PRO A 878 34.87 46.37 1.03
CA PRO A 878 34.26 47.34 0.14
C PRO A 878 35.12 48.60 -0.09
N ARG A 879 36.30 48.71 0.50
CA ARG A 879 37.22 49.84 0.33
C ARG A 879 38.32 49.50 -0.65
N PHE A 880 38.53 50.39 -1.62
CA PHE A 880 39.57 50.26 -2.63
C PHE A 880 40.46 51.49 -2.63
N SER A 881 41.76 51.27 -2.79
CA SER A 881 42.76 52.32 -2.88
C SER A 881 43.71 52.05 -4.03
N LEU A 882 44.10 53.12 -4.72
CA LEU A 882 45.00 53.09 -5.86
C LEU A 882 45.88 54.32 -5.85
N VAL A 883 47.17 54.12 -6.11
CA VAL A 883 48.14 55.22 -6.27
C VAL A 883 48.43 55.40 -7.75
N ALA A 884 48.10 56.58 -8.28
CA ALA A 884 48.31 56.94 -9.68
C ALA A 884 49.49 57.93 -9.84
N ASP A 885 50.37 57.65 -10.78
CA ASP A 885 51.45 58.50 -11.26
C ASP A 885 50.87 59.75 -11.93
N VAL A 886 51.24 60.92 -11.42
CA VAL A 886 50.82 62.22 -11.94
C VAL A 886 52.04 63.11 -12.12
N SER A 887 51.93 64.17 -12.92
CA SER A 887 52.99 65.17 -13.07
C SER A 887 52.68 66.45 -12.28
N PRO A 888 53.69 67.13 -11.69
CA PRO A 888 53.50 68.40 -11.02
C PRO A 888 52.85 69.45 -11.94
N GLY A 889 51.92 70.23 -11.41
CA GLY A 889 51.31 71.37 -12.12
C GLY A 889 50.34 71.01 -13.25
N VAL A 890 50.14 69.72 -13.57
CA VAL A 890 49.14 69.28 -14.54
C VAL A 890 47.80 69.06 -13.83
N ALA A 891 46.71 69.60 -14.40
CA ALA A 891 45.35 69.37 -13.92
C ALA A 891 44.81 68.04 -14.48
N TYR A 892 44.40 67.16 -13.57
CA TYR A 892 43.79 65.86 -13.81
C TYR A 892 42.33 65.87 -13.34
N THR A 893 41.49 65.06 -13.97
CA THR A 893 40.16 64.72 -13.45
C THR A 893 40.02 63.21 -13.41
N PHE A 894 39.58 62.67 -12.27
CA PHE A 894 39.39 61.24 -12.06
C PHE A 894 37.92 60.87 -11.91
N ARG A 895 37.54 59.72 -12.46
CA ARG A 895 36.29 58.99 -12.17
C ARG A 895 36.53 57.49 -12.12
N VAL A 896 35.64 56.76 -11.44
CA VAL A 896 35.70 55.29 -11.32
C VAL A 896 34.35 54.66 -11.69
N GLN A 897 34.38 53.48 -12.30
CA GLN A 897 33.19 52.70 -12.65
C GLN A 897 33.45 51.22 -12.36
N ALA A 898 32.47 50.50 -11.84
CA ALA A 898 32.56 49.06 -11.60
C ALA A 898 32.20 48.27 -12.86
N VAL A 899 32.85 47.11 -13.03
CA VAL A 899 32.64 46.16 -14.14
C VAL A 899 32.49 44.76 -13.54
N ASP A 900 31.45 44.02 -13.93
CA ASP A 900 31.20 42.65 -13.43
C ASP A 900 31.93 41.55 -14.22
N SER A 901 31.65 40.30 -13.85
CA SER A 901 32.33 39.12 -14.39
C SER A 901 32.12 38.89 -15.88
N ILE A 902 31.04 39.46 -16.43
CA ILE A 902 30.61 39.36 -17.82
C ILE A 902 30.74 40.71 -18.55
N GLY A 903 31.40 41.71 -17.96
CA GLY A 903 31.66 42.99 -18.62
C GLY A 903 30.53 44.03 -18.59
N ALA A 904 29.43 43.79 -17.85
CA ALA A 904 28.43 44.81 -17.59
C ALA A 904 28.99 45.86 -16.61
N VAL A 905 28.53 47.11 -16.73
CA VAL A 905 29.13 48.25 -16.02
C VAL A 905 28.13 49.00 -15.14
N SER A 906 28.60 49.57 -14.03
CA SER A 906 27.81 50.46 -13.17
C SER A 906 27.61 51.84 -13.80
N ARG A 907 26.92 52.75 -13.09
CA ARG A 907 27.09 54.20 -13.36
C ARG A 907 28.53 54.62 -13.01
N VAL A 908 29.01 55.66 -13.68
CA VAL A 908 30.33 56.26 -13.38
C VAL A 908 30.20 57.12 -12.12
N SER A 909 31.24 57.16 -11.29
CA SER A 909 31.30 58.02 -10.10
C SER A 909 31.27 59.51 -10.45
N ASP A 910 31.10 60.34 -9.42
CA ASP A 910 31.34 61.78 -9.52
C ASP A 910 32.78 62.09 -9.95
N ALA A 911 32.96 63.24 -10.61
CA ALA A 911 34.27 63.75 -11.03
C ALA A 911 34.98 64.50 -9.90
N PHE A 912 36.27 64.21 -9.73
CA PHE A 912 37.15 65.02 -8.90
C PHE A 912 38.33 65.56 -9.69
N ASP A 913 38.45 66.89 -9.70
CA ASP A 913 39.61 67.58 -10.24
C ASP A 913 40.77 67.54 -9.23
N PHE A 914 41.98 67.35 -9.73
CA PHE A 914 43.20 67.20 -8.95
C PHE A 914 44.39 67.83 -9.69
N GLN A 915 45.19 68.62 -8.99
CA GLN A 915 46.46 69.14 -9.51
C GLN A 915 47.52 68.95 -8.44
N TRP A 916 48.61 68.28 -8.78
CA TRP A 916 49.71 68.08 -7.84
C TRP A 916 50.52 69.38 -7.72
N SER A 917 50.72 69.90 -6.51
CA SER A 917 51.49 71.12 -6.26
C SER A 917 52.48 70.93 -5.11
N THR A 918 53.65 71.59 -5.17
CA THR A 918 54.67 71.59 -4.09
C THR A 918 54.26 72.43 -2.88
N LYS A 919 53.22 73.26 -3.03
CA LYS A 919 52.65 74.04 -1.94
C LYS A 919 51.81 73.09 -1.12
N ALA A 920 52.26 72.79 0.10
CA ALA A 920 51.36 72.25 1.12
C ALA A 920 50.08 73.10 1.07
N PRO A 921 48.88 72.50 0.94
CA PRO A 921 47.68 73.27 1.18
C PRO A 921 47.89 74.01 2.50
N LEU A 922 47.59 75.31 2.54
CA LEU A 922 47.25 75.93 3.82
C LEU A 922 46.30 74.96 4.52
N PRO A 923 46.39 74.75 5.84
CA PRO A 923 45.31 74.10 6.52
C PRO A 923 44.10 75.00 6.28
N ASP A 924 43.29 74.68 5.26
CA ASP A 924 41.87 74.79 5.36
C ASP A 924 41.59 73.95 6.60
N ALA A 925 41.62 74.60 7.77
CA ALA A 925 40.96 74.07 8.92
C ALA A 925 39.58 73.75 8.37
N PRO A 926 39.22 72.45 8.26
CA PRO A 926 37.81 72.17 8.26
C PRO A 926 37.37 72.88 9.53
N ILE A 927 36.35 73.73 9.45
CA ILE A 927 35.47 73.80 10.60
C ILE A 927 35.13 72.33 10.81
N ALA A 928 35.80 71.73 11.80
CA ALA A 928 35.40 70.46 12.33
C ALA A 928 34.02 70.81 12.87
N TRP A 929 33.00 70.61 12.04
CA TRP A 929 31.84 69.90 12.52
C TRP A 929 32.44 68.83 13.41
N PRO A 930 32.24 68.89 14.73
CA PRO A 930 32.83 67.90 15.59
C PRO A 930 32.42 66.59 14.96
N ALA A 931 33.40 65.84 14.44
CA ALA A 931 33.15 64.51 13.97
C ALA A 931 32.67 63.83 15.24
N ARG A 932 31.34 63.75 15.36
CA ARG A 932 30.70 63.16 16.51
C ARG A 932 31.35 61.81 16.61
N ALA A 933 31.91 61.49 17.78
CA ALA A 933 32.47 60.17 17.98
C ALA A 933 31.45 59.16 17.44
N LEU A 934 31.92 58.20 16.63
CA LEU A 934 31.05 57.14 16.15
C LEU A 934 30.29 56.61 17.37
N PRO A 935 28.94 56.48 17.29
CA PRO A 935 28.15 56.08 18.44
C PRO A 935 28.76 54.81 19.04
N VAL A 936 28.93 54.79 20.36
CA VAL A 936 29.54 53.64 21.04
C VAL A 936 28.70 52.41 20.72
N VAL A 937 29.35 51.40 20.16
CA VAL A 937 28.75 50.10 19.90
C VAL A 937 28.87 49.30 21.20
N SER A 938 27.78 49.23 21.96
CA SER A 938 27.77 48.46 23.21
C SER A 938 27.68 46.96 22.89
N ALA A 939 28.70 46.21 23.31
CA ALA A 939 28.79 44.75 23.14
C ALA A 939 28.03 43.95 24.22
N SER A 940 27.54 44.62 25.27
CA SER A 940 26.90 44.00 26.42
C SER A 940 25.73 44.84 26.91
N LEU A 941 24.54 44.23 26.94
CA LEU A 941 23.28 44.83 27.38
C LEU A 941 23.32 45.04 28.91
N PRO A 942 23.05 46.24 29.44
CA PRO A 942 22.79 46.40 30.88
C PRO A 942 21.49 45.67 31.22
N THR A 943 21.47 44.88 32.30
CA THR A 943 20.22 44.41 32.92
C THR A 943 19.55 45.61 33.62
N PRO A 944 18.39 46.11 33.15
CA PRO A 944 17.73 47.23 33.81
C PRO A 944 16.91 46.73 35.01
N PRO A 945 16.68 47.58 36.04
CA PRO A 945 15.67 47.29 37.06
C PRO A 945 14.27 47.29 36.43
N PRO A 946 13.31 46.54 37.00
CA PRO A 946 11.94 46.48 36.48
C PRO A 946 11.31 47.89 36.42
N PRO A 947 10.58 48.24 35.34
CA PRO A 947 9.93 49.54 35.21
C PRO A 947 8.92 49.74 36.35
N GLY A 948 8.88 50.96 36.89
CA GLY A 948 8.11 51.34 38.07
C GLY A 948 6.60 51.22 37.92
N GLY A 949 6.07 50.01 38.12
CA GLY A 949 4.66 49.73 38.36
C GLY A 949 4.53 48.55 39.32
N ARG A 950 4.25 48.83 40.60
CA ARG A 950 4.01 47.89 41.73
C ARG A 950 4.91 46.63 41.76
N ALA A 951 5.89 46.65 42.66
CA ALA A 951 6.59 45.45 43.09
C ALA A 951 5.58 44.32 43.41
N LEU A 952 5.66 43.23 42.66
CA LEU A 952 5.07 41.96 43.07
C LEU A 952 6.00 41.36 44.14
N PRO A 953 5.51 41.08 45.35
CA PRO A 953 6.20 40.15 46.22
C PRO A 953 6.17 38.77 45.55
N SER A 954 7.32 38.08 45.54
CA SER A 954 7.54 36.68 45.12
C SER A 954 7.69 36.35 43.62
N LEU A 955 8.70 36.91 42.94
CA LEU A 955 9.40 36.22 41.83
C LEU A 955 10.91 36.05 42.12
N ALA A 956 11.30 36.10 43.40
CA ALA A 956 12.68 35.91 43.84
C ALA A 956 13.14 34.43 43.82
N ASP A 957 12.21 33.47 43.70
CA ASP A 957 12.51 32.03 43.83
C ASP A 957 12.43 31.23 42.50
N ALA A 958 12.22 31.88 41.36
CA ALA A 958 12.26 31.20 40.07
C ALA A 958 13.69 31.21 39.50
N ALA A 959 14.39 30.07 39.59
CA ALA A 959 15.74 29.84 39.07
C ALA A 959 15.84 29.84 37.52
N THR A 960 15.39 30.91 36.87
CA THR A 960 15.56 31.13 35.43
C THR A 960 16.10 32.54 35.22
N ALA A 961 17.25 32.66 34.56
CA ALA A 961 17.93 33.92 34.31
C ALA A 961 16.99 34.93 33.62
N PRO A 962 16.98 36.22 34.02
CA PRO A 962 16.22 37.24 33.33
C PRO A 962 16.65 37.30 31.86
N VAL A 963 15.71 37.19 30.93
CA VAL A 963 15.98 37.36 29.49
C VAL A 963 16.32 38.83 29.26
N SER A 964 17.47 39.11 28.65
CA SER A 964 17.88 40.48 28.38
C SER A 964 17.00 41.11 27.30
N PHE A 965 16.60 42.36 27.45
CA PHE A 965 15.95 43.08 26.35
C PHE A 965 16.91 43.16 25.14
N LEU A 966 16.37 43.25 23.93
CA LEU A 966 17.08 43.01 22.65
C LEU A 966 17.58 41.57 22.46
N THR A 967 16.95 40.59 23.12
CA THR A 967 17.15 39.18 22.75
C THR A 967 16.27 38.86 21.54
N PRO A 968 16.86 38.40 20.42
CA PRO A 968 16.10 37.93 19.27
C PRO A 968 15.54 36.54 19.59
N GLU A 969 14.26 36.35 19.34
CA GLU A 969 13.59 35.07 19.54
C GLU A 969 12.84 34.66 18.26
N CYS A 970 12.78 33.36 18.03
CA CYS A 970 11.94 32.76 17.00
C CYS A 970 10.80 31.98 17.66
N TRP A 971 9.61 32.06 17.09
CA TRP A 971 8.47 31.25 17.51
C TRP A 971 7.62 30.86 16.32
N SER A 972 6.92 29.75 16.45
CA SER A 972 5.95 29.27 15.47
C SER A 972 4.54 29.43 16.02
N ASP A 973 3.63 29.89 15.17
CA ASP A 973 2.18 29.81 15.39
C ASP A 973 1.49 29.23 14.13
N PRO A 974 0.16 29.04 14.13
CA PRO A 974 -0.55 28.50 12.95
C PRO A 974 -0.40 29.33 11.66
N SER A 975 0.07 30.57 11.74
CA SER A 975 0.31 31.46 10.59
C SER A 975 1.76 31.40 10.06
N GLY A 976 2.68 30.74 10.76
CA GLY A 976 4.04 30.47 10.29
C GLY A 976 5.11 30.64 11.37
N LEU A 977 6.36 30.69 10.92
CA LEU A 977 7.51 31.03 11.75
C LEU A 977 7.66 32.56 11.79
N HIS A 978 7.78 33.10 13.00
CA HIS A 978 8.02 34.51 13.25
C HIS A 978 9.34 34.71 13.97
N VAL A 979 9.97 35.85 13.70
CA VAL A 979 11.19 36.28 14.36
C VAL A 979 10.99 37.71 14.82
N GLY A 980 11.45 38.02 16.02
CA GLY A 980 11.31 39.35 16.58
C GLY A 980 12.28 39.61 17.72
N LEU A 981 12.43 40.89 18.03
CA LEU A 981 13.33 41.38 19.04
C LEU A 981 12.57 41.82 20.29
N LEU A 982 12.90 41.26 21.45
CA LEU A 982 12.23 41.61 22.70
C LEU A 982 12.50 43.08 23.09
N ILE A 983 11.47 43.92 23.10
CA ILE A 983 11.57 45.36 23.41
C ILE A 983 10.79 45.78 24.66
N GLY A 984 9.99 44.89 25.25
CA GLY A 984 9.18 45.19 26.43
C GLY A 984 8.64 43.95 27.13
N GLU A 985 8.34 44.04 28.42
CA GLU A 985 7.81 42.94 29.23
C GLU A 985 6.94 43.46 30.37
N ILE A 986 5.81 42.81 30.65
CA ILE A 986 4.95 43.11 31.80
C ILE A 986 4.34 41.84 32.41
N ALA A 987 4.36 41.74 33.74
CA ALA A 987 3.69 40.67 34.47
C ALA A 987 2.19 40.96 34.58
N LEU A 988 1.37 40.15 33.91
CA LEU A 988 -0.09 40.24 33.95
C LEU A 988 -0.69 38.83 34.01
N PRO A 989 -1.82 38.63 34.72
CA PRO A 989 -2.50 37.35 34.68
C PRO A 989 -2.91 37.04 33.23
N ARG A 990 -2.79 35.77 32.81
CA ARG A 990 -3.09 35.34 31.44
C ARG A 990 -4.47 35.78 30.92
N SER A 991 -5.44 35.96 31.82
CA SER A 991 -6.78 36.47 31.54
C SER A 991 -6.84 37.96 31.15
N ALA A 992 -5.77 38.73 31.36
CA ALA A 992 -5.66 40.13 30.97
C ALA A 992 -5.28 40.31 29.48
N PHE A 993 -4.74 39.27 28.83
CA PHE A 993 -4.42 39.27 27.41
C PHE A 993 -5.52 38.58 26.61
N ALA A 994 -5.94 39.17 25.49
CA ALA A 994 -6.89 38.58 24.57
C ALA A 994 -6.62 39.02 23.13
N ILE A 995 -6.95 38.17 22.16
CA ILE A 995 -7.05 38.58 20.75
C ILE A 995 -8.46 39.12 20.53
N ASP A 996 -8.59 40.34 20.03
CA ASP A 996 -9.89 40.91 19.69
C ASP A 996 -10.46 40.18 18.47
N LEU A 997 -11.59 39.49 18.65
CA LEU A 997 -12.18 38.62 17.62
C LEU A 997 -12.68 39.38 16.38
N ASN A 998 -12.89 40.71 16.47
CA ASN A 998 -13.38 41.51 15.36
C ASN A 998 -12.25 42.09 14.50
N THR A 999 -11.10 42.37 15.11
CA THR A 999 -9.95 43.01 14.43
C THR A 999 -8.75 42.09 14.26
N GLY A 1000 -8.72 40.95 14.96
CA GLY A 1000 -7.55 40.07 15.03
C GLY A 1000 -6.37 40.67 15.81
N ALA A 1001 -6.53 41.88 16.37
CA ALA A 1001 -5.47 42.60 17.06
C ALA A 1001 -5.27 42.06 18.49
N PRO A 1002 -4.01 41.92 18.94
CA PRO A 1002 -3.73 41.62 20.34
C PRO A 1002 -4.16 42.78 21.24
N SER A 1003 -4.73 42.44 22.39
CA SER A 1003 -5.31 43.42 23.33
C SER A 1003 -5.00 43.08 24.79
N ILE A 1004 -4.88 44.14 25.60
CA ILE A 1004 -4.70 44.07 27.05
C ILE A 1004 -5.92 44.70 27.73
N ASN A 1005 -6.47 44.04 28.76
CA ASN A 1005 -7.57 44.58 29.56
C ASN A 1005 -7.09 45.80 30.40
N GLY A 1006 -7.81 46.91 30.31
CA GLY A 1006 -7.50 48.18 30.95
C GLY A 1006 -6.92 49.23 30.00
N PRO A 1007 -6.90 50.52 30.43
CA PRO A 1007 -6.29 51.62 29.69
C PRO A 1007 -4.77 51.64 29.94
N VAL A 1008 -4.03 50.75 29.28
CA VAL A 1008 -2.56 50.66 29.38
C VAL A 1008 -1.97 51.44 28.22
N ASP A 1009 -1.01 52.34 28.47
CA ASP A 1009 -0.23 52.93 27.38
C ASP A 1009 0.87 51.93 26.97
N PRO A 1010 0.89 51.43 25.72
CA PRO A 1010 1.95 50.53 25.24
C PRO A 1010 3.36 51.08 25.37
N MET A 1011 3.53 52.41 25.38
CA MET A 1011 4.84 53.03 25.54
C MET A 1011 5.41 52.84 26.95
N ASP A 1012 4.56 52.62 27.96
CA ASP A 1012 4.99 52.31 29.33
C ASP A 1012 5.53 50.88 29.46
N LEU A 1013 5.27 50.03 28.46
CA LEU A 1013 5.74 48.64 28.42
C LEU A 1013 7.11 48.50 27.75
N VAL A 1014 7.57 49.53 27.03
CA VAL A 1014 8.83 49.51 26.29
C VAL A 1014 10.01 49.67 27.26
N GLY A 1015 10.94 48.73 27.19
CA GLY A 1015 12.15 48.71 28.02
C GLY A 1015 13.06 49.93 27.79
N THR A 1016 13.87 50.25 28.80
CA THR A 1016 14.74 51.43 28.83
C THR A 1016 16.21 51.04 28.76
N LEU A 1017 16.72 50.84 27.54
CA LEU A 1017 18.00 50.15 27.30
C LEU A 1017 19.22 51.05 27.12
N PHE A 1018 19.03 52.35 26.87
CA PHE A 1018 20.12 53.26 26.47
C PHE A 1018 20.29 54.43 27.45
N SER A 1019 20.26 54.17 28.76
CA SER A 1019 20.52 55.19 29.79
C SER A 1019 21.81 54.89 30.57
N GLU A 1020 22.72 55.87 30.63
CA GLU A 1020 23.80 55.88 31.63
C GLU A 1020 23.34 56.49 32.97
N ASP A 1021 22.15 57.12 33.00
CA ASP A 1021 21.57 57.78 34.18
C ASP A 1021 20.44 56.91 34.79
N PRO A 1022 20.60 56.39 36.02
CA PRO A 1022 19.57 55.63 36.74
C PRO A 1022 18.32 56.45 37.08
N VAL A 1023 18.41 57.78 37.07
CA VAL A 1023 17.35 58.71 37.49
C VAL A 1023 16.38 59.03 36.35
N HIS A 1024 16.84 58.96 35.09
CA HIS A 1024 16.05 59.27 33.89
C HIS A 1024 16.16 58.15 32.83
N PRO A 1025 15.49 57.01 33.02
CA PRO A 1025 15.60 55.87 32.11
C PRO A 1025 15.06 56.23 30.71
N ARG A 1026 15.88 55.99 29.66
CA ARG A 1026 15.54 56.33 28.27
C ARG A 1026 14.94 55.12 27.53
N SER A 1027 13.77 55.29 26.92
CA SER A 1027 13.05 54.25 26.14
C SER A 1027 13.88 53.73 24.96
N THR A 1028 13.67 52.48 24.57
CA THR A 1028 14.28 51.85 23.38
C THR A 1028 13.87 52.52 22.07
N LEU A 1029 12.70 53.17 22.03
CA LEU A 1029 12.22 53.95 20.89
C LEU A 1029 12.66 55.43 21.01
N PRO A 1030 12.97 56.12 19.89
CA PRO A 1030 12.81 55.66 18.51
C PRO A 1030 13.99 54.80 17.99
N CYS A 1031 13.72 53.73 17.22
CA CYS A 1031 14.76 52.86 16.67
C CYS A 1031 14.44 52.25 15.29
N VAL A 1032 15.49 51.79 14.60
CA VAL A 1032 15.43 50.93 13.40
C VAL A 1032 16.24 49.67 13.68
N VAL A 1033 15.72 48.52 13.28
CA VAL A 1033 16.41 47.24 13.38
C VAL A 1033 16.91 46.81 12.02
N TYR A 1034 18.15 46.37 12.00
CA TYR A 1034 18.80 45.72 10.87
C TYR A 1034 19.20 44.30 11.27
N ARG A 1035 19.43 43.44 10.29
CA ARG A 1035 20.02 42.11 10.49
C ARG A 1035 21.06 41.82 9.42
N TYR A 1036 22.01 40.94 9.73
CA TYR A 1036 22.84 40.29 8.73
C TYR A 1036 22.98 38.80 9.05
N GLN A 1037 23.24 38.00 8.01
CA GLN A 1037 23.48 36.57 8.16
C GLN A 1037 24.93 36.32 8.57
N GLU A 1038 25.11 35.50 9.60
CA GLU A 1038 26.42 35.01 10.03
C GLU A 1038 26.72 33.65 9.39
N SER A 1039 28.01 33.36 9.20
CA SER A 1039 28.46 32.05 8.75
C SER A 1039 28.00 30.97 9.72
N SER A 1040 27.49 29.87 9.18
CA SER A 1040 27.00 28.71 9.93
C SER A 1040 27.51 27.42 9.29
N THR A 1041 27.31 26.28 9.94
CA THR A 1041 27.68 24.96 9.39
C THR A 1041 27.02 24.68 8.04
N SER A 1042 25.81 25.20 7.83
CA SER A 1042 25.03 25.01 6.60
C SER A 1042 25.29 26.09 5.55
N PHE A 1043 25.82 27.25 5.96
CA PHE A 1043 26.11 28.41 5.12
C PHE A 1043 27.47 29.01 5.52
N PRO A 1044 28.60 28.42 5.09
CA PRO A 1044 29.93 28.88 5.47
C PRO A 1044 30.29 30.25 4.88
N ASP A 1045 29.83 30.51 3.65
CA ASP A 1045 30.09 31.74 2.88
C ASP A 1045 28.86 32.67 2.88
N ALA A 1046 28.44 33.12 4.07
CA ALA A 1046 27.30 34.03 4.21
C ALA A 1046 27.62 35.43 3.63
N SER A 1047 26.63 36.04 2.95
CA SER A 1047 26.78 37.33 2.23
C SER A 1047 27.25 38.50 3.12
N GLY A 1048 26.98 38.46 4.42
CA GLY A 1048 27.27 39.55 5.36
C GLY A 1048 26.43 40.82 5.15
N ASP A 1049 25.50 40.80 4.20
CA ASP A 1049 24.64 41.93 3.85
C ASP A 1049 23.76 42.34 5.03
N VAL A 1050 23.77 43.65 5.32
CA VAL A 1050 22.92 44.26 6.34
C VAL A 1050 21.60 44.66 5.69
N VAL A 1051 20.52 44.04 6.13
CA VAL A 1051 19.14 44.30 5.66
C VAL A 1051 18.36 45.00 6.76
N GLN A 1052 17.64 46.06 6.41
CA GLN A 1052 16.70 46.70 7.30
C GLN A 1052 15.45 45.82 7.48
N VAL A 1053 15.08 45.51 8.72
CA VAL A 1053 13.99 44.58 9.04
C VAL A 1053 12.80 45.22 9.77
N SER A 1054 12.97 46.45 10.25
CA SER A 1054 11.88 47.28 10.77
C SER A 1054 11.89 48.66 10.10
N PRO A 1055 10.74 49.36 10.03
CA PRO A 1055 10.76 50.80 9.79
C PRO A 1055 11.35 51.55 11.00
N LEU A 1056 11.47 52.88 10.89
CA LEU A 1056 11.77 53.73 12.05
C LEU A 1056 10.56 53.74 12.99
N MET A 1057 10.67 52.99 14.07
CA MET A 1057 9.65 52.88 15.10
C MET A 1057 9.83 54.04 16.07
N GLN A 1058 8.85 54.96 16.14
CA GLN A 1058 8.89 56.11 17.06
C GLN A 1058 7.94 55.96 18.24
N ALA A 1059 6.78 55.36 17.99
CA ALA A 1059 5.77 55.01 18.96
C ALA A 1059 5.03 53.75 18.47
N ILE A 1060 4.27 53.12 19.35
CA ILE A 1060 3.44 51.96 19.00
C ILE A 1060 2.03 52.46 18.70
N ALA A 1061 1.45 52.09 17.55
CA ALA A 1061 0.07 52.44 17.24
C ALA A 1061 -0.91 51.61 18.09
N TYR A 1062 -1.81 52.28 18.82
CA TYR A 1062 -2.79 51.61 19.69
C TYR A 1062 -4.11 52.37 19.79
N ARG A 1063 -5.14 51.70 20.32
CA ARG A 1063 -6.45 52.28 20.60
C ARG A 1063 -7.01 51.74 21.91
N ILE A 1064 -7.42 52.64 22.80
CA ILE A 1064 -8.17 52.29 24.03
C ILE A 1064 -9.67 52.31 23.71
N THR A 1065 -10.39 51.22 24.01
CA THR A 1065 -11.85 51.15 23.80
C THR A 1065 -12.62 51.94 24.86
N ALA A 1066 -13.70 52.60 24.44
CA ALA A 1066 -14.62 53.30 25.33
C ALA A 1066 -15.78 52.39 25.81
N PRO A 1067 -16.44 52.69 26.95
CA PRO A 1067 -17.62 51.96 27.43
C PRO A 1067 -18.75 51.90 26.38
N PRO A 1068 -19.67 50.91 26.40
CA PRO A 1068 -20.03 50.01 27.51
C PRO A 1068 -19.26 48.68 27.56
N ASN A 1069 -18.32 48.44 26.63
CA ASN A 1069 -17.45 47.27 26.66
C ASN A 1069 -16.37 47.42 27.74
N PRO A 1070 -15.82 46.32 28.30
CA PRO A 1070 -14.63 46.40 29.14
C PRO A 1070 -13.55 47.19 28.40
N VAL A 1071 -12.98 48.19 29.08
CA VAL A 1071 -11.90 49.02 28.54
C VAL A 1071 -10.72 48.11 28.23
N LYS A 1072 -10.25 48.16 26.98
CA LYS A 1072 -9.12 47.37 26.47
C LYS A 1072 -8.20 48.26 25.64
N THR A 1073 -6.92 47.96 25.67
CA THR A 1073 -5.90 48.56 24.81
C THR A 1073 -5.63 47.60 23.64
N LEU A 1074 -6.01 47.98 22.43
CA LEU A 1074 -5.73 47.22 21.21
C LEU A 1074 -4.43 47.73 20.57
N PHE A 1075 -3.55 46.81 20.20
CA PHE A 1075 -2.31 47.10 19.49
C PHE A 1075 -2.58 47.00 17.98
N LEU A 1076 -2.38 48.10 17.27
CA LEU A 1076 -2.73 48.23 15.85
C LEU A 1076 -1.49 48.20 14.94
N ASP A 1077 -0.29 48.18 15.52
CA ASP A 1077 0.96 48.24 14.79
C ASP A 1077 1.36 46.85 14.24
N PRO A 1078 1.43 46.65 12.92
CA PRO A 1078 1.76 45.35 12.32
C PRO A 1078 3.22 44.95 12.52
N PHE A 1079 4.08 45.89 12.95
CA PHE A 1079 5.49 45.64 13.24
C PHE A 1079 5.71 45.20 14.69
N VAL A 1080 4.67 45.15 15.51
CA VAL A 1080 4.75 44.78 16.93
C VAL A 1080 3.97 43.51 17.19
N ASP A 1081 4.56 42.59 17.95
CA ASP A 1081 3.90 41.35 18.38
C ASP A 1081 3.89 41.23 19.90
N LEU A 1082 2.88 40.53 20.43
CA LEU A 1082 2.62 40.35 21.85
C LEU A 1082 2.47 38.87 22.17
N ARG A 1083 3.30 38.38 23.09
CA ARG A 1083 3.34 36.96 23.43
C ARG A 1083 3.27 36.73 24.92
N VAL A 1084 2.35 35.87 25.34
CA VAL A 1084 2.32 35.36 26.72
C VAL A 1084 3.31 34.21 26.85
N VAL A 1085 4.25 34.33 27.78
CA VAL A 1085 5.25 33.33 28.11
C VAL A 1085 5.14 33.00 29.60
N ASP A 1086 5.16 31.72 29.95
CA ASP A 1086 5.12 31.29 31.35
C ASP A 1086 6.55 31.25 31.90
N VAL A 1087 6.84 32.12 32.89
CA VAL A 1087 8.17 32.26 33.52
C VAL A 1087 8.01 32.05 35.02
N GLY A 1088 8.66 31.02 35.57
CA GLY A 1088 8.66 30.79 37.02
C GLY A 1088 7.29 30.53 37.65
N GLY A 1089 6.31 30.02 36.88
CA GLY A 1089 4.94 29.80 37.35
C GLY A 1089 4.00 31.02 37.25
N ALA A 1090 4.50 32.16 36.77
CA ALA A 1090 3.71 33.34 36.43
C ALA A 1090 3.62 33.51 34.90
N SER A 1091 2.46 33.93 34.40
CA SER A 1091 2.34 34.34 32.99
C SER A 1091 2.86 35.78 32.84
N VAL A 1092 3.74 35.96 31.87
CA VAL A 1092 4.38 37.24 31.55
C VAL A 1092 4.09 37.57 30.10
N LEU A 1093 3.70 38.82 29.83
CA LEU A 1093 3.43 39.32 28.49
C LEU A 1093 4.66 40.03 27.95
N ARG A 1094 5.22 39.54 26.84
CA ARG A 1094 6.37 40.08 26.15
C ARG A 1094 5.98 40.81 24.88
N LEU A 1095 6.67 41.92 24.62
CA LEU A 1095 6.48 42.78 23.48
C LEU A 1095 7.68 42.66 22.54
N TYR A 1096 7.44 42.27 21.29
CA TYR A 1096 8.48 42.07 20.29
C TYR A 1096 8.34 43.07 19.15
N LEU A 1097 9.47 43.57 18.66
CA LEU A 1097 9.56 44.24 17.37
C LEU A 1097 9.83 43.20 16.29
N ARG A 1098 8.90 43.03 15.35
CA ARG A 1098 8.89 41.94 14.37
C ARG A 1098 9.88 42.18 13.25
N ASP A 1099 10.60 41.12 12.88
CA ASP A 1099 11.35 41.06 11.65
C ASP A 1099 10.39 40.84 10.47
N THR A 1100 10.35 41.80 9.55
CA THR A 1100 9.43 41.76 8.41
C THR A 1100 10.00 41.07 7.17
N GLN A 1101 11.25 40.62 7.22
CA GLN A 1101 11.95 40.04 6.08
C GLN A 1101 12.02 38.51 6.19
N PRO A 1102 11.89 37.75 5.09
CA PRO A 1102 11.94 36.28 5.12
C PRO A 1102 13.26 35.75 5.69
N VAL A 1103 13.21 34.74 6.57
CA VAL A 1103 14.41 34.08 7.13
C VAL A 1103 14.65 32.71 6.49
N VAL A 1104 15.91 32.27 6.47
CA VAL A 1104 16.32 30.97 5.92
C VAL A 1104 16.49 29.96 7.06
N GLN A 1105 15.97 28.74 6.88
CA GLN A 1105 16.11 27.65 7.84
C GLN A 1105 17.59 27.27 8.03
N GLU A 1106 17.99 26.91 9.25
CA GLU A 1106 19.38 26.57 9.64
C GLU A 1106 20.40 27.72 9.53
N ALA A 1107 19.99 28.90 9.05
CA ALA A 1107 20.86 30.08 9.03
C ALA A 1107 20.96 30.72 10.42
N SER A 1108 22.10 31.36 10.68
CA SER A 1108 22.33 32.17 11.88
C SER A 1108 22.25 33.66 11.52
N TYR A 1109 21.51 34.43 12.30
CA TYR A 1109 21.38 35.89 12.11
C TYR A 1109 21.83 36.64 13.35
N ARG A 1110 22.40 37.83 13.14
CA ARG A 1110 22.63 38.81 14.21
C ARG A 1110 21.90 40.10 13.87
N TYR A 1111 21.24 40.68 14.87
CA TYR A 1111 20.48 41.92 14.73
C TYR A 1111 21.30 43.11 15.25
N VAL A 1112 21.03 44.26 14.65
CA VAL A 1112 21.64 45.55 14.99
C VAL A 1112 20.51 46.55 15.21
N VAL A 1113 20.40 47.07 16.43
CA VAL A 1113 19.42 48.10 16.77
C VAL A 1113 20.10 49.45 16.73
N VAL A 1114 19.58 50.33 15.88
CA VAL A 1114 20.03 51.72 15.77
C VAL A 1114 18.97 52.60 16.40
N ARG A 1115 19.31 53.23 17.53
CA ARG A 1115 18.45 54.18 18.22
C ARG A 1115 18.69 55.59 17.70
N PHE A 1116 17.62 56.35 17.61
CA PHE A 1116 17.64 57.74 17.16
C PHE A 1116 17.26 58.71 18.29
N THR A 1117 17.71 59.95 18.17
CA THR A 1117 17.20 61.07 18.97
C THR A 1117 15.82 61.49 18.44
N ARG A 1118 15.09 62.34 19.20
CA ARG A 1118 13.84 62.95 18.71
C ARG A 1118 14.01 63.81 17.45
N ALA A 1119 15.24 64.23 17.14
CA ALA A 1119 15.57 64.98 15.92
C ALA A 1119 15.91 64.07 14.72
N GLY A 1120 15.86 62.74 14.88
CA GLY A 1120 16.16 61.79 13.81
C GLY A 1120 17.65 61.49 13.61
N GLU A 1121 18.52 61.90 14.55
CA GLU A 1121 19.96 61.60 14.50
C GLU A 1121 20.28 60.28 15.22
N ILE A 1122 21.28 59.52 14.74
CA ILE A 1122 21.71 58.28 15.41
C ILE A 1122 22.31 58.62 16.78
N GLU A 1123 21.74 58.02 17.83
CA GLU A 1123 22.15 58.21 19.22
C GLU A 1123 23.04 57.06 19.71
N ALA A 1124 22.66 55.81 19.41
CA ALA A 1124 23.37 54.61 19.87
C ALA A 1124 23.13 53.41 18.95
N VAL A 1125 24.06 52.45 18.96
CA VAL A 1125 23.97 51.19 18.22
C VAL A 1125 24.23 50.01 19.15
N ALA A 1126 23.37 49.00 19.13
CA ALA A 1126 23.51 47.78 19.92
C ALA A 1126 23.47 46.52 19.05
N HIS A 1127 24.37 45.57 19.32
CA HIS A 1127 24.33 44.23 18.73
C HIS A 1127 23.58 43.26 19.64
N THR A 1128 22.85 42.34 19.03
CA THR A 1128 22.18 41.26 19.75
C THR A 1128 23.03 40.00 19.81
N PRO A 1129 22.71 39.04 20.69
CA PRO A 1129 23.16 37.66 20.55
C PRO A 1129 22.76 37.09 19.18
N SER A 1130 23.50 36.09 18.68
CA SER A 1130 23.13 35.40 17.44
C SER A 1130 21.90 34.52 17.65
N LEU A 1131 20.97 34.56 16.70
CA LEU A 1131 19.80 33.69 16.63
C LEU A 1131 19.99 32.67 15.52
N LYS A 1132 19.93 31.38 15.85
CA LYS A 1132 19.85 30.30 14.86
C LYS A 1132 18.38 30.00 14.55
N ILE A 1133 18.04 29.97 13.27
CA ILE A 1133 16.70 29.58 12.82
C ILE A 1133 16.58 28.04 12.85
N PRO A 1134 15.62 27.48 13.59
CA PRO A 1134 15.42 26.03 13.71
C PRO A 1134 14.83 25.39 12.44
#